data_AF-E1EVV0-F1
#
_entry.id   AF-E1EVV0-F1
#
_cell.length_a   1.000
_cell.length_b   1.000
_cell.length_c   1.000
_cell.angle_alpha   90.00
_cell.angle_beta   90.00
_cell.angle_gamma   90.00
#
_symmetry.space_group_name_H-M   'P 1'
#
loop_
_entity.id
_entity.type
_entity.pdbx_description
1 polymer ?
#
loop_
_entity_poly.entity_id
_entity_poly.type
_entity_poly.pdbx_seq_one_letter_code
_entity_poly.pdbx_strand_id
1 'polypeptide(L)'
;MLFLVVYLCLFLSTFPFPPAPASPDPSPTYFSIFSSAKPFYVVSDPTQYPADLLSSYKTSLSNAAERYNSLFDSKTRSWSDIGALTSASNLQKHINRVLAMAIAYQTEGTSLYQQASARENILAAFCYLSQYYLSSTTYNSDEYAWSLAIPNKLIDLLIVLHDIYSTAGKNEYYISLRLILGGLFTIPANSQLIRDCTGDSSKWYDDTKCSRSAIFIELCAAKIVIFSSLLVGDLSSMTKYYNRVSELLEAHDLDYDVAPQSILYDGFRTDGTFVEYYSSVIFGSTGQALLYLLSYILAPAKQIEEVLLSGKNPGDVVKITSQISTILQEIATYFTSTILPFVANCGVVDSLSGAEVALGVYSSHERLANIFSGLFQFVFVASSGGYSLPTSYKRIYKHCNYYILNCPQFRDFITSELSFPALGLWNKTTGVFLPSPTYPAELMLGHYPLIHGDHYAYQARNFSLIIAMNSNRTRNFQCINGLNKFGFYQAAGAVFPFVRDHPKQYDDYVLLASPHNYSGITYDSGYIPDCSSQTHLYGTLSPGRFVSSITDGTHGSATIDYYNARSNDIRYKTIYLMESLKEGLHVAQLTSTKTNSITLVTNLATVPFGNQDTIEVYIDRTKQTITGTYQFTGARRILFRIAPHTGSPYAAALIFPANLNGAIKNVTVRRTYTELGGTSTSHKTLYALIVTTTLQRVSPSSSGNQWQAFQPLMYSYYPHLPADITDDQLDGLMNSYTLFFNDGSQTGHTVDDSTGMLSYTQGGNKIIALNFYNPSTATLYGSANTVTSSATAQVLFVQTSKQYTITIRNPTSFTTTEIRLELNGFTDMASVQHWCTTGGSTGANNLYVVGRLSRTATCQIVVTRGASPAPLPSNIPPSTGRPPYVPPSKPLDDLLYDTSTDTIDILSPTENKRRADWMIAILVIVAVMLIAVCMAIGIWKCITIRRAFVHVKGELRKLEPINLPETITHLNTQELNVNLAQNQMSPRFNITNDYLALEEVIQISRAIDGSKSWTFENYRKQKPE
;
A
#
# COMPACT_ATOMS: atom_id res chain seq x y z
N MET A 1 32.71 -14.10 19.86
CA MET A 1 32.41 -14.00 18.42
C MET A 1 30.92 -13.84 18.15
N LEU A 2 30.04 -14.75 18.61
CA LEU A 2 28.58 -14.63 18.45
C LEU A 2 28.01 -13.32 19.05
N PHE A 3 28.49 -12.92 20.23
CA PHE A 3 28.12 -11.64 20.85
C PHE A 3 28.59 -10.43 20.05
N LEU A 4 29.77 -10.51 19.41
CA LEU A 4 30.31 -9.43 18.57
C LEU A 4 29.57 -9.33 17.24
N VAL A 5 29.14 -10.47 16.68
CA VAL A 5 28.32 -10.55 15.46
C VAL A 5 26.91 -10.04 15.75
N VAL A 6 26.29 -10.43 16.87
CA VAL A 6 24.99 -9.88 17.30
C VAL A 6 25.09 -8.38 17.59
N TYR A 7 26.18 -7.93 18.23
CA TYR A 7 26.43 -6.50 18.47
C TYR A 7 26.65 -5.73 17.16
N LEU A 8 27.40 -6.28 16.19
CA LEU A 8 27.55 -5.69 14.85
C LEU A 8 26.23 -5.69 14.05
N CYS A 9 25.41 -6.73 14.15
CA CYS A 9 24.10 -6.79 13.50
C CYS A 9 23.10 -5.78 14.11
N LEU A 10 23.17 -5.50 15.41
CA LEU A 10 22.37 -4.46 16.07
C LEU A 10 22.79 -3.03 15.69
N PHE A 11 24.03 -2.82 15.23
CA PHE A 11 24.48 -1.53 14.66
C PHE A 11 24.23 -1.41 13.14
N LEU A 12 23.82 -2.50 12.48
CA LEU A 12 23.51 -2.53 11.05
C LEU A 12 22.02 -2.29 10.75
N SER A 13 21.16 -2.19 11.77
CA SER A 13 19.71 -2.03 11.62
C SER A 13 19.22 -0.57 11.69
N THR A 14 20.03 0.38 12.14
CA THR A 14 19.64 1.81 12.20
C THR A 14 20.17 2.59 11.00
N PHE A 15 19.42 3.60 10.55
CA PHE A 15 19.88 4.48 9.48
C PHE A 15 21.23 5.12 9.88
N PRO A 16 22.25 5.08 8.99
CA PRO A 16 23.58 5.49 9.37
C PRO A 16 23.74 7.01 9.45
N PHE A 17 23.57 7.58 10.64
CA PHE A 17 23.89 8.99 10.87
C PHE A 17 25.41 9.23 10.84
N PRO A 18 25.88 10.30 10.16
CA PRO A 18 27.28 10.70 10.25
C PRO A 18 27.58 11.19 11.68
N PRO A 19 28.82 11.03 12.17
CA PRO A 19 29.22 11.66 13.42
C PRO A 19 29.07 13.18 13.28
N ALA A 20 28.51 13.84 14.30
CA ALA A 20 28.40 15.29 14.29
C ALA A 20 29.80 15.92 14.16
N PRO A 21 30.06 16.78 13.17
CA PRO A 21 31.34 17.44 13.04
C PRO A 21 31.58 18.35 14.27
N ALA A 22 32.84 18.46 14.70
CA ALA A 22 33.20 19.27 15.88
C ALA A 22 32.78 20.75 15.76
N SER A 23 32.68 21.27 14.54
CA SER A 23 32.04 22.53 14.17
C SER A 23 31.35 22.33 12.81
N PRO A 24 30.00 22.27 12.72
CA PRO A 24 29.29 22.18 11.45
C PRO A 24 29.29 23.55 10.77
N ASP A 25 30.43 23.94 10.20
CA ASP A 25 30.54 25.20 9.49
C ASP A 25 29.90 25.06 8.09
N PRO A 26 28.94 25.94 7.72
CA PRO A 26 28.31 25.88 6.42
C PRO A 26 29.34 26.06 5.30
N SER A 27 29.29 25.20 4.29
CA SER A 27 30.15 25.28 3.11
C SER A 27 29.32 25.64 1.87
N PRO A 28 29.64 26.73 1.16
CA PRO A 28 28.89 27.13 -0.03
C PRO A 28 29.09 26.19 -1.23
N THR A 29 30.05 25.25 -1.16
CA THR A 29 30.48 24.40 -2.29
C THR A 29 29.32 23.73 -3.02
N TYR A 30 28.29 23.27 -2.30
CA TYR A 30 27.16 22.54 -2.88
C TYR A 30 25.81 23.26 -2.70
N PHE A 31 25.81 24.54 -2.34
CA PHE A 31 24.55 25.28 -2.17
C PHE A 31 23.75 25.43 -3.47
N SER A 32 24.41 25.43 -4.63
CA SER A 32 23.73 25.42 -5.93
C SER A 32 22.89 24.16 -6.14
N ILE A 33 23.17 23.05 -5.43
CA ILE A 33 22.45 21.78 -5.61
C ILE A 33 20.99 21.89 -5.13
N PHE A 34 20.71 22.80 -4.21
CA PHE A 34 19.38 23.04 -3.64
C PHE A 34 18.38 23.56 -4.68
N SER A 35 18.88 24.17 -5.77
CA SER A 35 18.05 24.66 -6.87
C SER A 35 17.25 23.55 -7.56
N SER A 36 17.66 22.28 -7.47
CA SER A 36 16.95 21.12 -8.05
C SER A 36 15.57 20.89 -7.46
N ALA A 37 15.36 21.21 -6.18
CA ALA A 37 14.09 21.04 -5.47
C ALA A 37 13.24 22.33 -5.42
N LYS A 38 13.83 23.50 -5.75
CA LYS A 38 13.12 24.78 -5.74
C LYS A 38 11.83 24.79 -6.61
N PRO A 39 11.79 24.17 -7.80
CA PRO A 39 10.58 24.14 -8.63
C PRO A 39 9.38 23.45 -7.97
N PHE A 40 9.56 22.73 -6.85
CA PHE A 40 8.45 22.18 -6.08
C PHE A 40 7.58 23.25 -5.42
N TYR A 41 8.13 24.45 -5.18
CA TYR A 41 7.47 25.52 -4.44
C TYR A 41 7.36 26.84 -5.20
N VAL A 42 8.27 27.12 -6.12
CA VAL A 42 8.30 28.40 -6.83
C VAL A 42 7.95 28.20 -8.30
N VAL A 43 6.91 28.90 -8.76
CA VAL A 43 6.51 28.92 -10.17
C VAL A 43 7.66 29.52 -10.99
N SER A 44 8.34 28.65 -11.75
CA SER A 44 9.51 29.05 -12.56
C SER A 44 9.11 29.47 -13.98
N ASP A 45 8.01 28.95 -14.51
CA ASP A 45 7.54 29.20 -15.87
C ASP A 45 5.99 29.24 -15.87
N PRO A 46 5.39 30.45 -15.89
CA PRO A 46 3.94 30.64 -15.91
C PRO A 46 3.22 29.99 -17.09
N THR A 47 3.91 29.70 -18.21
CA THR A 47 3.28 29.15 -19.43
C THR A 47 2.87 27.68 -19.28
N GLN A 48 3.33 27.02 -18.22
CA GLN A 48 3.03 25.61 -17.94
C GLN A 48 1.66 25.39 -17.29
N TYR A 49 0.85 26.43 -17.09
CA TYR A 49 -0.41 26.36 -16.36
C TYR A 49 -1.55 27.03 -17.13
N PRO A 50 -2.79 26.53 -17.01
CA PRO A 50 -3.98 27.30 -17.34
C PRO A 50 -4.02 28.61 -16.55
N ALA A 51 -4.40 29.70 -17.22
CA ALA A 51 -4.35 31.05 -16.66
C ALA A 51 -5.25 31.21 -15.41
N ASP A 52 -6.41 30.56 -15.40
CA ASP A 52 -7.37 30.54 -14.31
C ASP A 52 -6.83 29.83 -13.07
N LEU A 53 -6.21 28.65 -13.24
CA LEU A 53 -5.59 27.91 -12.14
C LEU A 53 -4.41 28.68 -11.55
N LEU A 54 -3.53 29.22 -12.40
CA LEU A 54 -2.39 30.00 -11.94
C LEU A 54 -2.82 31.27 -11.20
N SER A 55 -3.83 31.99 -11.71
CA SER A 55 -4.39 33.18 -11.05
C SER A 55 -4.99 32.84 -9.68
N SER A 56 -5.70 31.71 -9.58
CA SER A 56 -6.31 31.24 -8.35
C SER A 56 -5.25 30.87 -7.30
N TYR A 57 -4.19 30.18 -7.71
CA TYR A 57 -3.04 29.88 -6.84
C TYR A 57 -2.36 31.15 -6.32
N LYS A 58 -2.02 32.08 -7.22
CA LYS A 58 -1.37 33.35 -6.85
C LYS A 58 -2.22 34.16 -5.87
N THR A 59 -3.54 34.15 -6.05
CA THR A 59 -4.49 34.83 -5.15
C THR A 59 -4.50 34.17 -3.78
N SER A 60 -4.63 32.83 -3.71
CA SER A 60 -4.60 32.09 -2.45
C SER A 60 -3.29 32.32 -1.68
N LEU A 61 -2.16 32.19 -2.37
CA LEU A 61 -0.83 32.40 -1.81
C LEU A 61 -0.65 33.85 -1.32
N SER A 62 -1.09 34.85 -2.11
CA SER A 62 -1.00 36.27 -1.73
C SER A 62 -1.80 36.56 -0.46
N ASN A 63 -3.04 36.06 -0.37
CA ASN A 63 -3.90 36.26 0.80
C ASN A 63 -3.27 35.68 2.08
N ALA A 64 -2.75 34.45 2.00
CA ALA A 64 -2.10 33.82 3.15
C ALA A 64 -0.81 34.55 3.55
N ALA A 65 0.05 34.87 2.58
CA ALA A 65 1.34 35.49 2.83
C ALA A 65 1.23 36.94 3.32
N GLU A 66 0.31 37.75 2.78
CA GLU A 66 0.05 39.11 3.27
C GLU A 66 -0.46 39.12 4.70
N ARG A 67 -1.37 38.19 5.02
CA ARG A 67 -1.86 38.05 6.39
C ARG A 67 -0.71 37.77 7.35
N TYR A 68 0.21 36.87 7.01
CA TYR A 68 1.37 36.61 7.84
C TYR A 68 2.33 37.79 7.88
N ASN A 69 2.62 38.44 6.75
CA ASN A 69 3.55 39.56 6.71
C ASN A 69 3.04 40.79 7.48
N SER A 70 1.74 41.10 7.40
CA SER A 70 1.12 42.24 8.08
C SER A 70 1.00 42.06 9.60
N LEU A 71 0.83 40.81 10.05
CA LEU A 71 0.75 40.47 11.48
C LEU A 71 2.12 40.16 12.10
N PHE A 72 3.21 40.22 11.34
CA PHE A 72 4.55 39.98 11.84
C PHE A 72 5.00 41.15 12.72
N ASP A 73 5.40 40.86 13.96
CA ASP A 73 5.95 41.85 14.86
C ASP A 73 7.48 41.82 14.81
N SER A 74 8.07 42.86 14.22
CA SER A 74 9.52 43.03 14.11
C SER A 74 10.26 43.07 15.46
N LYS A 75 9.60 43.45 16.56
CA LYS A 75 10.21 43.51 17.90
C LYS A 75 10.38 42.11 18.50
N THR A 76 9.33 41.31 18.42
CA THR A 76 9.34 39.91 18.91
C THR A 76 9.85 38.91 17.88
N ARG A 77 9.99 39.34 16.61
CA ARG A 77 10.41 38.53 15.44
C ARG A 77 9.52 37.31 15.21
N SER A 78 8.25 37.42 15.60
CA SER A 78 7.25 36.35 15.59
C SER A 78 5.84 36.94 15.40
N TRP A 79 4.83 36.11 15.65
CA TRP A 79 3.41 36.47 15.61
C TRP A 79 2.79 36.31 16.99
N SER A 80 1.84 37.18 17.33
CA SER A 80 1.20 37.22 18.65
C SER A 80 0.39 35.95 18.98
N ASP A 81 -0.06 35.21 17.97
CA ASP A 81 -0.81 33.96 18.13
C ASP A 81 0.07 32.70 18.13
N ILE A 82 1.39 32.86 17.93
CA ILE A 82 2.36 31.78 18.08
C ILE A 82 3.01 31.90 19.47
N GLY A 83 2.80 30.88 20.31
CA GLY A 83 3.43 30.80 21.62
C GLY A 83 4.93 30.51 21.56
N ALA A 84 5.53 30.18 22.69
CA ALA A 84 6.97 29.89 22.77
C ALA A 84 7.39 28.81 21.76
N LEU A 85 8.49 29.07 21.05
CA LEU A 85 9.08 28.17 20.05
C LEU A 85 9.77 26.94 20.67
N THR A 86 9.77 26.82 22.00
CA THR A 86 10.13 25.61 22.74
C THR A 86 9.06 24.51 22.65
N SER A 87 7.90 24.79 22.04
CA SER A 87 6.89 23.80 21.67
C SER A 87 7.02 23.41 20.19
N ALA A 88 7.04 22.11 19.91
CA ALA A 88 7.18 21.59 18.55
C ALA A 88 6.08 22.11 17.60
N SER A 89 4.83 22.20 18.08
CA SER A 89 3.71 22.69 17.28
C SER A 89 3.87 24.17 16.91
N ASN A 90 4.32 25.01 17.86
CA ASN A 90 4.57 26.43 17.61
C ASN A 90 5.75 26.65 16.66
N LEU A 91 6.83 25.88 16.83
CA LEU A 91 7.99 25.93 15.93
C LEU A 91 7.60 25.56 14.48
N GLN A 92 6.80 24.50 14.30
CA GLN A 92 6.30 24.12 12.97
C GLN A 92 5.39 25.18 12.35
N LYS A 93 4.50 25.81 13.14
CA LYS A 93 3.68 26.93 12.66
C LYS A 93 4.54 28.11 12.20
N HIS A 94 5.59 28.43 12.96
CA HIS A 94 6.56 29.47 12.62
C HIS A 94 7.24 29.16 11.29
N ILE A 95 7.78 27.95 11.12
CA ILE A 95 8.42 27.49 9.87
C ILE A 95 7.46 27.61 8.68
N ASN A 96 6.23 27.11 8.81
CA ASN A 96 5.25 27.13 7.72
C ASN A 96 4.88 28.57 7.28
N ARG A 97 4.78 29.53 8.22
CA ARG A 97 4.52 30.94 7.87
C ARG A 97 5.67 31.58 7.14
N VAL A 98 6.90 31.36 7.61
CA VAL A 98 8.11 31.86 6.93
C VAL A 98 8.23 31.26 5.54
N LEU A 99 7.95 29.96 5.38
CA LEU A 99 7.95 29.29 4.08
C LEU A 99 6.92 29.91 3.12
N ALA A 100 5.66 30.09 3.54
CA ALA A 100 4.64 30.72 2.72
C ALA A 100 5.01 32.15 2.28
N MET A 101 5.55 32.96 3.20
CA MET A 101 6.03 34.31 2.87
C MET A 101 7.22 34.29 1.91
N ALA A 102 8.16 33.35 2.08
CA ALA A 102 9.33 33.21 1.22
C ALA A 102 8.97 32.72 -0.20
N ILE A 103 7.96 31.86 -0.33
CA ILE A 103 7.43 31.42 -1.62
C ILE A 103 6.74 32.59 -2.33
N ALA A 104 5.88 33.34 -1.63
CA ALA A 104 5.24 34.53 -2.19
C ALA A 104 6.28 35.56 -2.64
N TYR A 105 7.25 35.90 -1.78
CA TYR A 105 8.33 36.83 -2.12
C TYR A 105 9.05 36.52 -3.44
N GLN A 106 9.18 35.23 -3.79
CA GLN A 106 9.86 34.77 -5.00
C GLN A 106 8.92 34.50 -6.19
N THR A 107 7.60 34.51 -6.00
CA THR A 107 6.64 34.17 -7.04
C THR A 107 6.09 35.43 -7.68
N GLU A 108 6.43 35.65 -8.96
CA GLU A 108 6.00 36.83 -9.72
C GLU A 108 4.47 36.95 -9.79
N GLY A 109 3.97 38.17 -9.55
CA GLY A 109 2.54 38.49 -9.55
C GLY A 109 1.83 38.15 -8.24
N THR A 110 2.54 37.69 -7.22
CA THR A 110 2.00 37.71 -5.84
C THR A 110 2.22 39.07 -5.21
N SER A 111 1.44 39.36 -4.18
CA SER A 111 1.53 40.61 -3.42
C SER A 111 2.91 40.88 -2.82
N LEU A 112 3.59 39.88 -2.25
CA LEU A 112 4.88 40.05 -1.58
C LEU A 112 6.07 40.03 -2.54
N TYR A 113 5.84 39.86 -3.85
CA TYR A 113 6.89 39.68 -4.84
C TYR A 113 7.95 40.78 -4.74
N GLN A 114 9.18 40.38 -4.40
CA GLN A 114 10.35 41.25 -4.24
C GLN A 114 10.18 42.43 -3.27
N GLN A 115 9.17 42.44 -2.39
CA GLN A 115 8.99 43.53 -1.43
C GLN A 115 10.10 43.55 -0.36
N ALA A 116 10.74 44.72 -0.19
CA ALA A 116 11.85 44.86 0.77
C ALA A 116 11.42 44.60 2.24
N SER A 117 10.24 45.07 2.64
CA SER A 117 9.69 44.85 4.00
C SER A 117 9.44 43.36 4.26
N ALA A 118 8.86 42.64 3.30
CA ALA A 118 8.65 41.20 3.39
C ALA A 118 9.99 40.46 3.51
N ARG A 119 10.99 40.84 2.70
CA ARG A 119 12.34 40.28 2.81
C ARG A 119 12.89 40.42 4.23
N GLU A 120 12.92 41.63 4.79
CA GLU A 120 13.47 41.84 6.13
C GLU A 120 12.70 41.06 7.22
N ASN A 121 11.38 40.97 7.12
CA ASN A 121 10.56 40.16 8.03
C ASN A 121 10.89 38.66 7.93
N ILE A 122 11.03 38.12 6.71
CA ILE A 122 11.41 36.71 6.47
C ILE A 122 12.77 36.41 7.13
N LEU A 123 13.77 37.26 6.91
CA LEU A 123 15.12 37.03 7.46
C LEU A 123 15.11 37.17 8.99
N ALA A 124 14.40 38.16 9.55
CA ALA A 124 14.28 38.34 10.99
C ALA A 124 13.59 37.13 11.66
N ALA A 125 12.52 36.60 11.04
CA ALA A 125 11.81 35.43 11.51
C ALA A 125 12.69 34.16 11.48
N PHE A 126 13.51 33.97 10.44
CA PHE A 126 14.46 32.86 10.36
C PHE A 126 15.60 32.98 11.38
N CYS A 127 16.16 34.18 11.56
CA CYS A 127 17.18 34.42 12.57
C CYS A 127 16.65 34.12 13.98
N TYR A 128 15.40 34.48 14.27
CA TYR A 128 14.77 34.13 15.55
C TYR A 128 14.55 32.62 15.69
N LEU A 129 14.02 31.96 14.66
CA LEU A 129 13.82 30.52 14.61
C LEU A 129 15.10 29.72 14.90
N SER A 130 16.23 30.13 14.32
CA SER A 130 17.51 29.43 14.44
C SER A 130 18.02 29.27 15.88
N GLN A 131 17.55 30.12 16.80
CA GLN A 131 17.92 30.09 18.21
C GLN A 131 17.20 29.00 19.01
N TYR A 132 16.26 28.27 18.39
CA TYR A 132 15.45 27.23 19.04
C TYR A 132 15.74 25.82 18.53
N TYR A 133 16.44 25.67 17.41
CA TYR A 133 16.85 24.37 16.86
C TYR A 133 18.37 24.30 16.69
N LEU A 134 19.09 24.10 17.79
CA LEU A 134 20.55 24.04 17.86
C LEU A 134 21.03 22.76 18.53
N SER A 135 22.35 22.52 18.54
CA SER A 135 22.92 21.28 19.07
C SER A 135 22.55 20.97 20.52
N SER A 136 22.36 22.01 21.33
CA SER A 136 22.01 21.91 22.75
C SER A 136 20.50 22.03 23.03
N THR A 137 19.65 22.02 21.99
CA THR A 137 18.20 22.07 22.19
C THR A 137 17.74 20.84 22.98
N THR A 138 17.18 21.07 24.16
CA THR A 138 16.51 20.06 24.97
C THR A 138 15.01 20.17 24.78
N TYR A 139 14.33 19.06 24.54
CA TYR A 139 12.88 19.00 24.41
C TYR A 139 12.32 17.92 25.34
N ASN A 140 11.20 18.22 25.99
CA ASN A 140 10.59 17.35 27.00
C ASN A 140 9.36 16.58 26.46
N SER A 141 8.93 16.86 25.23
CA SER A 141 7.69 16.33 24.66
C SER A 141 7.78 16.27 23.13
N ASP A 142 7.13 15.26 22.53
CA ASP A 142 7.04 14.98 21.08
C ASP A 142 8.38 14.78 20.37
N GLU A 143 9.08 13.71 20.74
CA GLU A 143 10.39 13.36 20.16
C GLU A 143 10.34 13.17 18.64
N TYR A 144 9.24 12.65 18.09
CA TYR A 144 9.07 12.51 16.64
C TYR A 144 9.15 13.86 15.94
N ALA A 145 8.42 14.87 16.46
CA ALA A 145 8.43 16.18 15.84
C ALA A 145 9.82 16.82 15.87
N TRP A 146 10.52 16.77 17.00
CA TRP A 146 11.86 17.36 17.14
C TRP A 146 12.94 16.65 16.32
N SER A 147 12.86 15.32 16.23
CA SER A 147 13.90 14.50 15.61
C SER A 147 13.70 14.31 14.11
N LEU A 148 12.47 14.45 13.59
CA LEU A 148 12.15 14.14 12.20
C LEU A 148 11.28 15.21 11.54
N ALA A 149 10.12 15.57 12.10
CA ALA A 149 9.18 16.46 11.39
C ALA A 149 9.72 17.90 11.20
N ILE A 150 10.25 18.50 12.27
CA ILE A 150 10.87 19.83 12.26
C ILE A 150 12.10 19.87 11.32
N PRO A 151 13.09 18.97 11.43
CA PRO A 151 14.27 19.04 10.56
C PRO A 151 13.93 18.85 9.07
N ASN A 152 12.96 18.00 8.74
CA ASN A 152 12.47 17.87 7.35
C ASN A 152 11.85 19.18 6.83
N LYS A 153 11.02 19.85 7.64
CA LYS A 153 10.43 21.16 7.29
C LYS A 153 11.48 22.28 7.23
N LEU A 154 12.50 22.24 8.09
CA LEU A 154 13.61 23.18 8.03
C LEU A 154 14.37 23.06 6.71
N ILE A 155 14.58 21.84 6.21
CA ILE A 155 15.23 21.63 4.91
C ILE A 155 14.40 22.25 3.77
N ASP A 156 13.08 22.08 3.78
CA ASP A 156 12.19 22.75 2.80
C ASP A 156 12.37 24.26 2.84
N LEU A 157 12.39 24.83 4.05
CA LEU A 157 12.60 26.26 4.25
C LEU A 157 13.97 26.72 3.77
N LEU A 158 15.05 25.96 4.07
CA LEU A 158 16.41 26.29 3.66
C LEU A 158 16.57 26.31 2.13
N ILE A 159 15.93 25.37 1.43
CA ILE A 159 15.91 25.33 -0.04
C ILE A 159 15.31 26.62 -0.60
N VAL A 160 14.18 27.07 -0.05
CA VAL A 160 13.50 28.29 -0.52
C VAL A 160 14.26 29.55 -0.11
N LEU A 161 14.86 29.59 1.08
CA LEU A 161 15.56 30.76 1.60
C LEU A 161 16.91 31.04 0.92
N HIS A 162 17.56 30.02 0.35
CA HIS A 162 18.91 30.13 -0.21
C HIS A 162 19.06 31.34 -1.16
N ASP A 163 18.13 31.51 -2.08
CA ASP A 163 18.19 32.58 -3.09
C ASP A 163 17.88 33.96 -2.49
N ILE A 164 16.99 34.03 -1.49
CA ILE A 164 16.68 35.29 -0.78
C ILE A 164 17.94 35.79 -0.06
N TYR A 165 18.73 34.90 0.54
CA TYR A 165 19.96 35.26 1.24
C TYR A 165 21.15 35.57 0.33
N SER A 166 21.29 34.87 -0.80
CA SER A 166 22.36 35.15 -1.79
C SER A 166 22.37 36.61 -2.25
N THR A 167 21.21 37.27 -2.26
CA THR A 167 21.04 38.68 -2.64
C THR A 167 21.32 39.69 -1.52
N ALA A 168 21.55 39.25 -0.28
CA ALA A 168 21.59 40.12 0.90
C ALA A 168 22.97 40.27 1.57
N GLY A 169 23.95 39.39 1.30
CA GLY A 169 25.32 39.54 1.80
C GLY A 169 25.49 39.58 3.34
N LYS A 170 24.60 38.96 4.12
CA LYS A 170 24.57 39.09 5.60
C LYS A 170 25.24 37.93 6.35
N ASN A 171 26.19 38.26 7.23
CA ASN A 171 26.82 37.34 8.21
C ASN A 171 25.80 36.63 9.12
N GLU A 172 24.68 37.28 9.43
CA GLU A 172 23.61 36.73 10.28
C GLU A 172 22.98 35.45 9.73
N TYR A 173 22.92 35.30 8.41
CA TYR A 173 22.44 34.07 7.78
C TYR A 173 23.35 32.89 8.08
N TYR A 174 24.66 33.08 7.86
CA TYR A 174 25.66 32.06 8.11
C TYR A 174 25.66 31.64 9.58
N ILE A 175 25.49 32.60 10.51
CA ILE A 175 25.33 32.30 11.94
C ILE A 175 24.06 31.46 12.18
N SER A 176 22.93 31.87 11.63
CA SER A 176 21.64 31.17 11.81
C SER A 176 21.67 29.77 11.20
N LEU A 177 22.27 29.62 10.01
CA LEU A 177 22.45 28.35 9.32
C LEU A 177 23.37 27.42 10.11
N ARG A 178 24.48 27.94 10.66
CA ARG A 178 25.39 27.18 11.52
C ARG A 178 24.68 26.63 12.76
N LEU A 179 23.82 27.43 13.41
CA LEU A 179 23.02 26.98 14.55
C LEU A 179 22.09 25.83 14.17
N ILE A 180 21.33 26.00 13.08
CA ILE A 180 20.41 24.98 12.57
C ILE A 180 21.16 23.71 12.18
N LEU A 181 22.30 23.82 11.49
CA LEU A 181 23.14 22.67 11.14
C LEU A 181 23.58 21.91 12.36
N GLY A 182 23.96 22.62 13.43
CA GLY A 182 24.25 22.02 14.72
C GLY A 182 23.11 21.13 15.22
N GLY A 183 21.86 21.60 15.14
CA GLY A 183 20.68 20.80 15.50
C GLY A 183 20.41 19.63 14.56
N LEU A 184 20.54 19.84 13.23
CA LEU A 184 20.28 18.80 12.22
C LEU A 184 21.20 17.57 12.36
N PHE A 185 22.46 17.76 12.76
CA PHE A 185 23.40 16.66 12.97
C PHE A 185 23.23 15.97 14.33
N THR A 186 22.79 16.68 15.38
CA THR A 186 22.81 16.13 16.74
C THR A 186 21.45 15.59 17.20
N ILE A 187 20.36 16.31 16.93
CA ILE A 187 19.04 15.97 17.47
C ILE A 187 18.54 14.63 16.91
N PRO A 188 18.51 14.41 15.57
CA PRO A 188 18.09 13.12 15.02
C PRO A 188 19.02 11.97 15.45
N ALA A 189 20.34 12.16 15.39
CA ALA A 189 21.31 11.12 15.74
C ALA A 189 21.19 10.66 17.21
N ASN A 190 20.80 11.56 18.11
CA ASN A 190 20.64 11.25 19.53
C ASN A 190 19.24 10.73 19.89
N SER A 191 18.28 10.75 18.96
CA SER A 191 16.91 10.31 19.21
C SER A 191 16.84 8.83 19.62
N GLN A 192 16.21 8.59 20.78
CA GLN A 192 15.85 7.25 21.23
C GLN A 192 14.70 6.68 20.40
N LEU A 193 13.72 7.50 20.02
CA LEU A 193 12.61 7.09 19.14
C LEU A 193 13.13 6.49 17.84
N ILE A 194 14.09 7.14 17.16
CA ILE A 194 14.64 6.62 15.91
C ILE A 194 15.33 5.27 16.15
N ARG A 195 16.13 5.14 17.22
CA ARG A 195 16.78 3.87 17.57
C ARG A 195 15.77 2.76 17.85
N ASP A 196 14.72 3.06 18.61
CA ASP A 196 13.71 2.08 19.01
C ASP A 196 12.82 1.65 17.85
N CYS A 197 12.47 2.59 16.95
CA CYS A 197 11.56 2.34 15.83
C CYS A 197 12.23 1.86 14.55
N THR A 198 13.57 1.91 14.45
CA THR A 198 14.32 1.40 13.28
C THR A 198 15.32 0.29 13.64
N GLY A 199 15.91 0.32 14.83
CA GLY A 199 17.01 -0.58 15.21
C GLY A 199 16.61 -2.01 15.58
N ASP A 200 15.32 -2.31 15.77
CA ASP A 200 14.83 -3.64 16.11
C ASP A 200 13.64 -4.03 15.22
N SER A 201 13.92 -4.84 14.19
CA SER A 201 12.91 -5.33 13.24
C SER A 201 11.81 -6.17 13.90
N SER A 202 12.01 -6.65 15.13
CA SER A 202 10.95 -7.34 15.87
C SER A 202 9.92 -6.37 16.45
N LYS A 203 10.14 -5.05 16.41
CA LYS A 203 9.26 -4.02 17.02
C LYS A 203 8.65 -3.04 16.03
N TRP A 204 8.93 -3.17 14.73
CA TRP A 204 8.46 -2.24 13.69
C TRP A 204 6.92 -2.16 13.56
N TYR A 205 6.18 -3.11 14.16
CA TYR A 205 4.72 -3.19 14.08
C TYR A 205 3.95 -2.37 15.13
N ASP A 206 4.61 -1.86 16.17
CA ASP A 206 3.94 -1.21 17.31
C ASP A 206 3.61 0.27 17.01
N ASP A 207 2.47 0.49 16.34
CA ASP A 207 1.92 1.81 16.03
C ASP A 207 1.39 2.59 17.25
N THR A 208 1.45 2.00 18.45
CA THR A 208 1.21 2.72 19.72
C THR A 208 2.46 3.41 20.25
N LYS A 209 3.65 2.91 19.89
CA LYS A 209 4.95 3.51 20.26
C LYS A 209 5.54 4.34 19.13
N CYS A 210 5.50 3.84 17.91
CA CYS A 210 6.11 4.47 16.76
C CYS A 210 5.06 5.27 15.97
N SER A 211 5.20 6.59 15.92
CA SER A 211 4.24 7.47 15.23
C SER A 211 4.23 7.31 13.71
N ARG A 212 5.28 6.68 13.15
CA ARG A 212 5.47 6.37 11.73
C ARG A 212 6.15 5.00 11.62
N SER A 213 5.94 4.30 10.51
CA SER A 213 6.62 3.03 10.23
C SER A 213 8.14 3.23 10.07
N ALA A 214 8.90 2.15 10.23
CA ALA A 214 10.36 2.19 10.20
C ALA A 214 10.89 2.81 8.89
N ILE A 215 10.30 2.46 7.74
CA ILE A 215 10.67 3.01 6.44
C ILE A 215 10.53 4.53 6.41
N PHE A 216 9.43 5.08 6.92
CA PHE A 216 9.24 6.53 6.93
C PHE A 216 10.23 7.26 7.82
N ILE A 217 10.56 6.68 8.98
CA ILE A 217 11.57 7.24 9.88
C ILE A 217 12.93 7.25 9.18
N GLU A 218 13.29 6.17 8.48
CA GLU A 218 14.55 6.09 7.75
C GLU A 218 14.60 7.00 6.52
N LEU A 219 13.52 7.15 5.77
CA LEU A 219 13.46 8.10 4.64
C LEU A 219 13.55 9.55 5.14
N CYS A 220 12.91 9.88 6.26
CA CYS A 220 13.09 11.17 6.92
C CYS A 220 14.56 11.39 7.32
N ALA A 221 15.20 10.37 7.91
CA ALA A 221 16.62 10.43 8.27
C ALA A 221 17.51 10.59 7.04
N ALA A 222 17.23 9.89 5.95
CA ALA A 222 17.96 9.99 4.69
C ALA A 222 17.90 11.40 4.10
N LYS A 223 16.70 12.00 4.04
CA LYS A 223 16.56 13.40 3.62
C LYS A 223 17.38 14.34 4.50
N ILE A 224 17.30 14.17 5.83
CA ILE A 224 18.06 15.01 6.76
C ILE A 224 19.56 14.89 6.49
N VAL A 225 20.07 13.67 6.49
CA VAL A 225 21.51 13.41 6.38
C VAL A 225 22.06 13.85 5.03
N ILE A 226 21.36 13.61 3.92
CA ILE A 226 21.80 14.03 2.58
C ILE A 226 21.90 15.56 2.52
N PHE A 227 20.85 16.28 2.90
CA PHE A 227 20.86 17.75 2.83
C PHE A 227 21.83 18.39 3.83
N SER A 228 21.95 17.85 5.05
CA SER A 228 22.95 18.32 6.01
C SER A 228 24.38 18.11 5.50
N SER A 229 24.66 16.99 4.84
CA SER A 229 25.98 16.70 4.25
C SER A 229 26.30 17.66 3.10
N LEU A 230 25.31 17.98 2.25
CA LEU A 230 25.44 19.02 1.23
C LEU A 230 25.77 20.39 1.83
N LEU A 231 25.10 20.76 2.93
CA LEU A 231 25.31 22.06 3.59
C LEU A 231 26.70 22.21 4.22
N VAL A 232 27.38 21.12 4.59
CA VAL A 232 28.76 21.14 5.12
C VAL A 232 29.82 20.78 4.08
N GLY A 233 29.42 20.47 2.85
CA GLY A 233 30.37 20.16 1.78
C GLY A 233 30.93 18.74 1.80
N ASP A 234 30.24 17.77 2.42
CA ASP A 234 30.68 16.37 2.50
C ASP A 234 29.82 15.45 1.61
N LEU A 235 30.46 14.74 0.67
CA LEU A 235 29.80 13.74 -0.19
C LEU A 235 30.30 12.31 0.06
N SER A 236 31.22 12.11 1.02
CA SER A 236 31.96 10.86 1.21
C SER A 236 31.07 9.64 1.51
N SER A 237 29.86 9.88 2.04
CA SER A 237 28.93 8.83 2.46
C SER A 237 27.68 8.71 1.57
N MET A 238 27.59 9.43 0.45
CA MET A 238 26.38 9.46 -0.39
C MET A 238 25.97 8.08 -0.90
N THR A 239 26.92 7.26 -1.37
CA THR A 239 26.64 5.89 -1.80
C THR A 239 26.04 5.04 -0.68
N LYS A 240 26.45 5.25 0.58
CA LYS A 240 25.88 4.54 1.73
C LYS A 240 24.41 4.91 1.94
N TYR A 241 24.08 6.20 1.81
CA TYR A 241 22.72 6.70 2.02
C TYR A 241 21.77 6.23 0.91
N TYR A 242 22.17 6.35 -0.37
CA TYR A 242 21.36 5.87 -1.49
C TYR A 242 21.21 4.34 -1.49
N ASN A 243 22.24 3.60 -1.08
CA ASN A 243 22.15 2.15 -0.91
C ASN A 243 21.09 1.79 0.13
N ARG A 244 21.11 2.45 1.29
CA ARG A 244 20.12 2.21 2.34
C ARG A 244 18.70 2.54 1.88
N VAL A 245 18.51 3.65 1.17
CA VAL A 245 17.18 4.00 0.62
C VAL A 245 16.72 2.94 -0.38
N SER A 246 17.59 2.48 -1.28
CA SER A 246 17.26 1.41 -2.23
C SER A 246 16.86 0.12 -1.51
N GLU A 247 17.64 -0.34 -0.53
CA GLU A 247 17.35 -1.55 0.26
C GLU A 247 15.98 -1.48 0.94
N LEU A 248 15.60 -0.33 1.50
CA LEU A 248 14.28 -0.14 2.13
C LEU A 248 13.12 -0.30 1.14
N LEU A 249 13.34 -0.02 -0.14
CA LEU A 249 12.32 -0.11 -1.17
C LEU A 249 12.34 -1.44 -1.94
N GLU A 250 13.34 -2.29 -1.71
CA GLU A 250 13.38 -3.61 -2.37
C GLU A 250 12.14 -4.42 -1.98
N ALA A 251 11.51 -5.03 -2.99
CA ALA A 251 10.34 -5.85 -2.78
C ALA A 251 10.73 -7.17 -2.09
N HIS A 252 10.09 -7.45 -0.95
CA HIS A 252 10.33 -8.65 -0.15
C HIS A 252 9.01 -9.34 0.22
N ASP A 253 8.82 -10.55 -0.29
CA ASP A 253 7.67 -11.38 0.08
C ASP A 253 7.98 -12.18 1.35
N LEU A 254 7.16 -11.98 2.38
CA LEU A 254 7.27 -12.73 3.63
C LEU A 254 6.63 -14.11 3.48
N ASP A 255 7.34 -15.14 3.95
CA ASP A 255 6.76 -16.47 4.16
C ASP A 255 6.04 -16.55 5.52
N TYR A 256 4.74 -16.25 5.50
CA TYR A 256 3.90 -16.31 6.70
C TYR A 256 3.66 -17.74 7.22
N ASP A 257 4.14 -18.79 6.53
CA ASP A 257 4.07 -20.17 7.01
C ASP A 257 5.19 -20.51 8.02
N VAL A 258 6.25 -19.70 8.08
CA VAL A 258 7.39 -19.89 9.00
C VAL A 258 7.22 -18.98 10.22
N ALA A 259 6.74 -19.54 11.33
CA ALA A 259 6.58 -18.83 12.60
C ALA A 259 7.64 -19.28 13.65
N PRO A 260 8.28 -18.35 14.40
CA PRO A 260 8.40 -16.91 14.15
C PRO A 260 9.53 -16.59 13.17
N GLN A 261 9.26 -15.70 12.22
CA GLN A 261 10.36 -15.01 11.55
C GLN A 261 11.02 -14.08 12.56
N SER A 262 12.34 -14.14 12.69
CA SER A 262 13.10 -13.25 13.56
C SER A 262 13.10 -11.79 13.08
N ILE A 263 12.58 -11.54 11.87
CA ILE A 263 12.56 -10.24 11.20
C ILE A 263 11.14 -10.03 10.66
N LEU A 264 10.46 -9.00 11.16
CA LEU A 264 9.21 -8.51 10.58
C LEU A 264 9.58 -7.33 9.67
N TYR A 265 9.09 -7.35 8.42
CA TYR A 265 9.47 -6.37 7.41
C TYR A 265 8.28 -5.51 7.00
N ASP A 266 8.43 -4.20 7.19
CA ASP A 266 7.65 -3.19 6.49
C ASP A 266 8.30 -2.97 5.12
N GLY A 267 7.51 -2.72 4.08
CA GLY A 267 8.02 -2.42 2.75
C GLY A 267 7.18 -2.96 1.60
N PHE A 268 7.79 -2.94 0.43
CA PHE A 268 7.16 -3.38 -0.81
C PHE A 268 7.09 -4.90 -0.91
N ARG A 269 6.07 -5.37 -1.61
CA ARG A 269 5.84 -6.76 -2.01
C ARG A 269 5.94 -6.86 -3.53
N THR A 270 6.11 -8.07 -4.04
CA THR A 270 6.29 -8.29 -5.49
C THR A 270 5.06 -7.91 -6.32
N ASP A 271 3.87 -7.82 -5.73
CA ASP A 271 2.65 -7.31 -6.38
C ASP A 271 2.50 -5.77 -6.28
N GLY A 272 3.49 -5.07 -5.72
CA GLY A 272 3.46 -3.64 -5.48
C GLY A 272 2.76 -3.22 -4.20
N THR A 273 2.23 -4.15 -3.37
CA THR A 273 1.66 -3.79 -2.07
C THR A 273 2.74 -3.15 -1.20
N PHE A 274 2.46 -1.97 -0.63
CA PHE A 274 3.31 -1.37 0.40
C PHE A 274 2.69 -1.65 1.78
N VAL A 275 3.38 -2.43 2.60
CA VAL A 275 2.92 -2.81 3.95
C VAL A 275 3.69 -2.05 5.01
N GLU A 276 2.95 -1.50 5.95
CA GLU A 276 3.46 -0.75 7.08
C GLU A 276 2.99 -1.37 8.39
N TYR A 277 3.73 -1.17 9.48
CA TYR A 277 3.39 -1.72 10.78
C TYR A 277 3.05 -3.22 10.70
N TYR A 278 3.87 -3.96 9.95
CA TYR A 278 3.82 -5.38 9.62
C TYR A 278 2.59 -5.85 8.82
N SER A 279 1.45 -5.17 8.91
CA SER A 279 0.14 -5.68 8.50
C SER A 279 -0.83 -4.64 7.94
N SER A 280 -0.42 -3.37 7.86
CA SER A 280 -1.27 -2.26 7.43
C SER A 280 -1.01 -1.90 5.96
N VAL A 281 -2.08 -1.74 5.18
CA VAL A 281 -2.03 -1.19 3.81
C VAL A 281 -2.75 0.15 3.83
N ILE A 282 -1.99 1.24 3.93
CA ILE A 282 -2.53 2.56 4.33
C ILE A 282 -2.02 3.70 3.46
N PHE A 283 -1.79 3.45 2.17
CA PHE A 283 -1.23 4.44 1.25
C PHE A 283 -2.07 5.72 1.11
N GLY A 284 -3.35 5.68 1.43
CA GLY A 284 -4.20 6.88 1.50
C GLY A 284 -3.74 7.88 2.56
N SER A 285 -3.06 7.42 3.61
CA SER A 285 -2.45 8.26 4.66
C SER A 285 -1.00 8.60 4.34
N THR A 286 -0.25 7.64 3.83
CA THR A 286 1.22 7.70 3.82
C THR A 286 1.83 7.87 2.44
N GLY A 287 1.06 7.63 1.36
CA GLY A 287 1.55 7.63 -0.02
C GLY A 287 2.13 8.97 -0.46
N GLN A 288 1.55 10.09 -0.01
CA GLN A 288 2.13 11.42 -0.23
C GLN A 288 3.52 11.52 0.39
N ALA A 289 3.64 11.17 1.68
CA ALA A 289 4.90 11.30 2.41
C ALA A 289 6.00 10.46 1.75
N LEU A 290 5.66 9.29 1.20
CA LEU A 290 6.63 8.40 0.57
C LEU A 290 7.25 9.08 -0.65
N LEU A 291 6.40 9.58 -1.53
CA LEU A 291 6.83 10.20 -2.78
C LEU A 291 7.48 11.54 -2.57
N TYR A 292 7.00 12.31 -1.60
CA TYR A 292 7.63 13.53 -1.15
C TYR A 292 9.05 13.22 -0.63
N LEU A 293 9.24 12.30 0.31
CA LEU A 293 10.59 12.03 0.83
C LEU A 293 11.54 11.55 -0.27
N LEU A 294 11.07 10.66 -1.15
CA LEU A 294 11.85 10.17 -2.29
C LEU A 294 12.15 11.27 -3.30
N SER A 295 11.23 12.19 -3.59
CA SER A 295 11.48 13.29 -4.53
C SER A 295 12.61 14.20 -4.03
N TYR A 296 12.66 14.48 -2.73
CA TYR A 296 13.75 15.24 -2.12
C TYR A 296 15.06 14.48 -2.08
N ILE A 297 15.04 13.18 -1.80
CA ILE A 297 16.25 12.33 -1.84
C ILE A 297 16.83 12.26 -3.26
N LEU A 298 15.97 12.20 -4.28
CA LEU A 298 16.38 12.13 -5.68
C LEU A 298 16.77 13.48 -6.29
N ALA A 299 16.20 14.59 -5.82
CA ALA A 299 16.47 15.93 -6.35
C ALA A 299 17.98 16.27 -6.50
N PRO A 300 18.83 16.09 -5.46
CA PRO A 300 20.25 16.40 -5.58
C PRO A 300 21.06 15.31 -6.28
N ALA A 301 20.50 14.13 -6.54
CA ALA A 301 21.25 12.93 -6.89
C ALA A 301 22.09 13.10 -8.16
N LYS A 302 21.52 13.70 -9.21
CA LYS A 302 22.22 13.87 -10.48
C LYS A 302 23.44 14.79 -10.36
N GLN A 303 23.28 15.88 -9.62
CA GLN A 303 24.36 16.83 -9.40
C GLN A 303 25.45 16.23 -8.50
N ILE A 304 25.07 15.41 -7.51
CA ILE A 304 26.01 14.62 -6.70
C ILE A 304 26.82 13.66 -7.61
N GLU A 305 26.17 12.92 -8.51
CA GLU A 305 26.84 12.03 -9.47
C GLU A 305 27.87 12.79 -10.32
N GLU A 306 27.51 13.99 -10.83
CA GLU A 306 28.40 14.82 -11.63
C GLU A 306 29.62 15.30 -10.85
N VAL A 307 29.43 15.74 -9.60
CA VAL A 307 30.54 16.10 -8.71
C VAL A 307 31.44 14.89 -8.44
N LEU A 308 30.88 13.73 -8.08
CA LEU A 308 31.66 12.52 -7.81
C LEU A 308 32.43 12.02 -9.04
N LEU A 309 31.86 12.17 -10.24
CA LEU A 309 32.54 11.84 -11.50
C LEU A 309 33.77 12.73 -11.72
N SER A 310 33.62 14.05 -11.52
CA SER A 310 34.73 15.01 -11.61
C SER A 310 35.83 14.75 -10.57
N GLY A 311 35.44 14.21 -9.40
CA GLY A 311 36.34 13.80 -8.32
C GLY A 311 37.08 12.48 -8.54
N LYS A 312 36.91 11.84 -9.71
CA LYS A 312 37.49 10.53 -10.08
C LYS A 312 36.96 9.31 -9.30
N ASN A 313 35.69 9.34 -8.86
CA ASN A 313 35.01 8.19 -8.23
C ASN A 313 33.92 7.56 -9.13
N PRO A 314 34.26 7.03 -10.32
CA PRO A 314 33.25 6.55 -11.28
C PRO A 314 32.46 5.33 -10.77
N GLY A 315 33.03 4.53 -9.87
CA GLY A 315 32.35 3.37 -9.30
C GLY A 315 31.16 3.74 -8.40
N ASP A 316 31.23 4.88 -7.71
CA ASP A 316 30.16 5.34 -6.83
C ASP A 316 28.99 5.91 -7.62
N VAL A 317 29.27 6.58 -8.75
CA VAL A 317 28.26 7.03 -9.72
C VAL A 317 27.44 5.86 -10.23
N VAL A 318 28.08 4.79 -10.73
CA VAL A 318 27.37 3.60 -11.26
C VAL A 318 26.46 2.97 -10.20
N LYS A 319 26.90 2.91 -8.93
CA LYS A 319 26.10 2.38 -7.83
C LYS A 319 24.88 3.25 -7.54
N ILE A 320 25.06 4.57 -7.43
CA ILE A 320 23.96 5.51 -7.17
C ILE A 320 22.94 5.45 -8.32
N THR A 321 23.38 5.49 -9.58
CA THR A 321 22.49 5.39 -10.74
C THR A 321 21.70 4.09 -10.74
N SER A 322 22.34 2.95 -10.40
CA SER A 322 21.67 1.65 -10.30
C SER A 322 20.60 1.64 -9.20
N GLN A 323 20.92 2.18 -8.02
CA GLN A 323 20.00 2.28 -6.88
C GLN A 323 18.78 3.15 -7.24
N ILE A 324 19.00 4.27 -7.93
CA ILE A 324 17.92 5.13 -8.42
C ILE A 324 17.05 4.38 -9.41
N SER A 325 17.64 3.61 -10.34
CA SER A 325 16.86 2.78 -11.27
C SER A 325 15.94 1.79 -10.54
N THR A 326 16.41 1.18 -9.45
CA THR A 326 15.57 0.31 -8.60
C THR A 326 14.42 1.10 -7.98
N ILE A 327 14.71 2.25 -7.37
CA ILE A 327 13.67 3.14 -6.78
C ILE A 327 12.60 3.50 -7.82
N LEU A 328 13.00 3.87 -9.04
CA LEU A 328 12.06 4.21 -10.14
C LEU A 328 11.19 3.01 -10.54
N GLN A 329 11.75 1.80 -10.56
CA GLN A 329 11.03 0.57 -10.91
C GLN A 329 10.01 0.18 -9.83
N GLU A 330 10.38 0.26 -8.56
CA GLU A 330 9.48 -0.07 -7.44
C GLU A 330 8.32 0.92 -7.34
N ILE A 331 8.59 2.22 -7.49
CA ILE A 331 7.53 3.25 -7.51
C ILE A 331 6.60 3.10 -8.73
N ALA A 332 7.12 2.72 -9.90
CA ALA A 332 6.27 2.43 -11.04
C ALA A 332 5.30 1.26 -10.77
N THR A 333 5.80 0.20 -10.15
CA THR A 333 5.01 -1.00 -9.79
C THR A 333 3.96 -0.65 -8.74
N TYR A 334 4.33 0.09 -7.70
CA TYR A 334 3.42 0.58 -6.67
C TYR A 334 2.28 1.42 -7.24
N PHE A 335 2.58 2.37 -8.14
CA PHE A 335 1.54 3.21 -8.72
C PHE A 335 0.58 2.42 -9.62
N THR A 336 1.13 1.59 -10.49
CA THR A 336 0.33 0.86 -11.49
C THR A 336 -0.44 -0.31 -10.91
N SER A 337 0.02 -0.91 -9.81
CA SER A 337 -0.58 -2.10 -9.21
C SER A 337 -1.37 -1.82 -7.93
N THR A 338 -1.06 -0.73 -7.22
CA THR A 338 -1.63 -0.45 -5.89
C THR A 338 -2.37 0.88 -5.81
N ILE A 339 -1.79 2.00 -6.28
CA ILE A 339 -2.45 3.30 -6.13
C ILE A 339 -3.56 3.48 -7.16
N LEU A 340 -3.22 3.51 -8.45
CA LEU A 340 -4.18 3.85 -9.52
C LEU A 340 -5.40 2.93 -9.58
N PRO A 341 -5.28 1.58 -9.44
CA PRO A 341 -6.45 0.72 -9.49
C PRO A 341 -7.44 0.93 -8.34
N PHE A 342 -7.02 1.58 -7.25
CA PHE A 342 -7.82 1.78 -6.05
C PHE A 342 -8.24 3.25 -5.86
N VAL A 343 -8.04 4.09 -6.89
CA VAL A 343 -8.66 5.40 -6.98
C VAL A 343 -10.11 5.23 -7.47
N ALA A 344 -11.07 5.71 -6.69
CA ALA A 344 -12.50 5.60 -6.97
C ALA A 344 -13.18 6.97 -6.83
N ASN A 345 -14.03 7.35 -7.79
CA ASN A 345 -14.73 8.67 -7.82
C ASN A 345 -13.83 9.86 -7.43
N CYS A 346 -12.64 9.95 -8.02
CA CYS A 346 -11.66 11.02 -7.76
C CYS A 346 -11.03 11.02 -6.35
N GLY A 347 -11.12 9.94 -5.57
CA GLY A 347 -10.53 9.86 -4.23
C GLY A 347 -9.94 8.51 -3.86
N VAL A 348 -9.29 8.46 -2.70
CA VAL A 348 -8.77 7.22 -2.10
C VAL A 348 -9.79 6.64 -1.11
N VAL A 349 -10.05 5.34 -1.25
CA VAL A 349 -11.00 4.60 -0.41
C VAL A 349 -10.55 4.54 1.05
N ASP A 350 -11.52 4.61 1.96
CA ASP A 350 -11.30 4.67 3.41
C ASP A 350 -10.54 3.45 3.96
N SER A 351 -10.80 2.25 3.44
CA SER A 351 -10.13 1.01 3.88
C SER A 351 -8.62 1.00 3.62
N LEU A 352 -8.13 1.88 2.74
CA LEU A 352 -6.73 2.03 2.36
C LEU A 352 -6.11 3.30 2.95
N SER A 353 -6.80 3.94 3.91
CA SER A 353 -6.43 5.23 4.51
C SER A 353 -6.21 5.15 6.04
N GLY A 354 -5.97 3.94 6.57
CA GLY A 354 -5.57 3.70 7.96
C GLY A 354 -6.49 4.34 9.01
N ALA A 355 -5.92 4.74 10.16
CA ALA A 355 -6.67 5.49 11.16
C ALA A 355 -6.91 6.97 10.76
N GLU A 356 -6.02 7.56 9.96
CA GLU A 356 -6.07 8.98 9.60
C GLU A 356 -7.31 9.36 8.78
N VAL A 357 -7.97 8.39 8.14
CA VAL A 357 -9.29 8.58 7.53
C VAL A 357 -10.32 9.20 8.48
N ALA A 358 -10.23 8.87 9.78
CA ALA A 358 -11.11 9.37 10.82
C ALA A 358 -10.63 10.70 11.46
N LEU A 359 -9.55 11.30 10.97
CA LEU A 359 -9.00 12.54 11.55
C LEU A 359 -9.86 13.76 11.20
N GLY A 360 -10.48 13.75 10.01
CA GLY A 360 -11.30 14.85 9.51
C GLY A 360 -10.49 16.05 9.01
N VAL A 361 -9.25 15.82 8.59
CA VAL A 361 -8.35 16.86 8.05
C VAL A 361 -8.33 16.84 6.52
N TYR A 362 -8.25 15.65 5.92
CA TYR A 362 -8.25 15.46 4.47
C TYR A 362 -9.36 14.50 4.03
N SER A 363 -10.20 14.97 3.13
CA SER A 363 -11.19 14.18 2.39
C SER A 363 -10.51 13.24 1.38
N SER A 364 -11.30 12.35 0.77
CA SER A 364 -10.80 11.31 -0.15
C SER A 364 -10.06 11.89 -1.37
N HIS A 365 -10.56 12.99 -1.96
CA HIS A 365 -9.94 13.64 -3.12
C HIS A 365 -8.71 14.46 -2.74
N GLU A 366 -8.67 15.06 -1.53
CA GLU A 366 -7.50 15.75 -1.02
C GLU A 366 -6.34 14.77 -0.75
N ARG A 367 -6.64 13.58 -0.22
CA ARG A 367 -5.66 12.48 -0.09
C ARG A 367 -5.09 12.07 -1.45
N LEU A 368 -5.94 11.94 -2.47
CA LEU A 368 -5.49 11.64 -3.84
C LEU A 368 -4.60 12.74 -4.40
N ALA A 369 -5.02 14.00 -4.26
CA ALA A 369 -4.27 15.16 -4.70
C ALA A 369 -2.89 15.25 -4.06
N ASN A 370 -2.81 15.00 -2.76
CA ASN A 370 -1.57 14.93 -2.01
C ASN A 370 -0.61 13.85 -2.57
N ILE A 371 -1.10 12.64 -2.83
CA ILE A 371 -0.32 11.56 -3.45
C ILE A 371 0.19 11.99 -4.84
N PHE A 372 -0.68 12.61 -5.65
CA PHE A 372 -0.33 13.05 -7.00
C PHE A 372 0.70 14.18 -6.98
N SER A 373 0.58 15.15 -6.08
CA SER A 373 1.60 16.20 -5.90
C SER A 373 2.98 15.62 -5.60
N GLY A 374 3.07 14.60 -4.74
CA GLY A 374 4.32 13.88 -4.50
C GLY A 374 4.85 13.16 -5.75
N LEU A 375 3.97 12.50 -6.52
CA LEU A 375 4.33 11.86 -7.78
C LEU A 375 4.85 12.86 -8.83
N PHE A 376 4.23 14.05 -8.92
CA PHE A 376 4.62 15.08 -9.87
C PHE A 376 6.05 15.54 -9.60
N GLN A 377 6.38 15.76 -8.32
CA GLN A 377 7.73 16.08 -7.87
C GLN A 377 8.71 14.94 -8.21
N PHE A 378 8.34 13.70 -7.89
CA PHE A 378 9.14 12.51 -8.14
C PHE A 378 9.47 12.34 -9.64
N VAL A 379 8.47 12.42 -10.51
CA VAL A 379 8.65 12.30 -11.96
C VAL A 379 9.49 13.44 -12.51
N PHE A 380 9.27 14.66 -12.02
CA PHE A 380 10.07 15.81 -12.45
C PHE A 380 11.55 15.60 -12.15
N VAL A 381 11.93 15.20 -10.93
CA VAL A 381 13.35 15.01 -10.58
C VAL A 381 13.97 13.83 -11.33
N ALA A 382 13.22 12.75 -11.53
CA ALA A 382 13.67 11.62 -12.32
C ALA A 382 13.96 12.04 -13.78
N SER A 383 13.05 12.79 -14.39
CA SER A 383 13.16 13.21 -15.79
C SER A 383 14.23 14.29 -16.00
N SER A 384 14.27 15.30 -15.12
CA SER A 384 15.25 16.38 -15.19
C SER A 384 16.66 15.93 -14.85
N GLY A 385 16.82 14.90 -14.02
CA GLY A 385 18.09 14.22 -13.77
C GLY A 385 18.59 13.35 -14.93
N GLY A 386 17.79 13.18 -15.99
CA GLY A 386 18.13 12.37 -17.15
C GLY A 386 18.07 10.85 -16.88
N TYR A 387 17.35 10.42 -15.84
CA TYR A 387 17.17 9.00 -15.56
C TYR A 387 16.13 8.39 -16.51
N SER A 388 16.38 7.15 -16.93
CA SER A 388 15.43 6.42 -17.77
C SER A 388 14.26 5.94 -16.93
N LEU A 389 13.08 6.50 -17.17
CA LEU A 389 11.84 6.05 -16.53
C LEU A 389 11.35 4.72 -17.15
N PRO A 390 10.91 3.74 -16.34
CA PRO A 390 10.23 2.55 -16.83
C PRO A 390 9.06 2.89 -17.77
N THR A 391 8.82 2.05 -18.78
CA THR A 391 7.73 2.28 -19.75
C THR A 391 6.35 2.37 -19.09
N SER A 392 6.19 1.78 -17.91
CA SER A 392 4.97 1.84 -17.08
C SER A 392 4.56 3.28 -16.71
N TYR A 393 5.50 4.23 -16.65
CA TYR A 393 5.17 5.65 -16.40
C TYR A 393 4.25 6.25 -17.47
N LYS A 394 4.30 5.77 -18.71
CA LYS A 394 3.37 6.20 -19.76
C LYS A 394 1.91 5.93 -19.38
N ARG A 395 1.63 4.80 -18.71
CA ARG A 395 0.29 4.47 -18.19
C ARG A 395 -0.07 5.38 -17.01
N ILE A 396 0.87 5.59 -16.10
CA ILE A 396 0.70 6.51 -14.97
C ILE A 396 0.29 7.90 -15.47
N TYR A 397 0.96 8.43 -16.50
CA TYR A 397 0.63 9.72 -17.09
C TYR A 397 -0.81 9.81 -17.59
N LYS A 398 -1.24 8.83 -18.40
CA LYS A 398 -2.58 8.79 -18.96
C LYS A 398 -3.67 8.76 -17.88
N HIS A 399 -3.50 7.91 -16.86
CA HIS A 399 -4.49 7.74 -15.81
C HIS A 399 -4.51 8.92 -14.83
N CYS A 400 -3.35 9.46 -14.46
CA CYS A 400 -3.31 10.69 -13.65
C CYS A 400 -3.93 11.88 -14.40
N ASN A 401 -3.67 12.01 -15.72
CA ASN A 401 -4.26 13.05 -16.56
C ASN A 401 -5.79 12.97 -16.59
N TYR A 402 -6.37 11.77 -16.56
CA TYR A 402 -7.81 11.61 -16.42
C TYR A 402 -8.34 12.31 -15.15
N TYR A 403 -7.75 12.07 -13.99
CA TYR A 403 -8.24 12.69 -12.75
C TYR A 403 -7.96 14.20 -12.71
N ILE A 404 -6.82 14.68 -13.22
CA ILE A 404 -6.52 16.11 -13.33
C ILE A 404 -7.59 16.84 -14.15
N LEU A 405 -8.05 16.24 -15.25
CA LEU A 405 -9.02 16.86 -16.15
C LEU A 405 -10.48 16.67 -15.70
N ASN A 406 -10.81 15.58 -15.03
CA ASN A 406 -12.21 15.21 -14.75
C ASN A 406 -12.61 15.38 -13.27
N CYS A 407 -11.71 15.78 -12.37
CA CYS A 407 -11.99 15.94 -10.95
C CYS A 407 -11.82 17.40 -10.48
N PRO A 408 -12.88 18.22 -10.44
CA PRO A 408 -12.79 19.62 -10.03
C PRO A 408 -12.29 19.81 -8.59
N GLN A 409 -12.83 19.04 -7.63
CA GLN A 409 -12.43 19.15 -6.22
C GLN A 409 -10.94 18.86 -5.99
N PHE A 410 -10.39 17.90 -6.75
CA PHE A 410 -8.96 17.62 -6.77
C PHE A 410 -8.15 18.86 -7.24
N ARG A 411 -8.58 19.52 -8.32
CA ARG A 411 -7.90 20.72 -8.83
C ARG A 411 -8.02 21.91 -7.88
N ASP A 412 -9.19 22.11 -7.28
CA ASP A 412 -9.43 23.19 -6.33
C ASP A 412 -8.48 23.06 -5.14
N PHE A 413 -8.33 21.86 -4.61
CA PHE A 413 -7.38 21.59 -3.52
C PHE A 413 -5.93 21.84 -3.96
N ILE A 414 -5.46 21.24 -5.06
CA ILE A 414 -4.07 21.42 -5.53
C ILE A 414 -3.74 22.90 -5.76
N THR A 415 -4.70 23.69 -6.24
CA THR A 415 -4.53 25.13 -6.49
C THR A 415 -4.37 25.95 -5.22
N SER A 416 -4.80 25.43 -4.07
CA SER A 416 -4.62 26.08 -2.76
C SER A 416 -3.31 25.71 -2.06
N GLU A 417 -2.63 24.65 -2.52
CA GLU A 417 -1.45 24.09 -1.86
C GLU A 417 -0.14 24.77 -2.29
N LEU A 418 0.82 24.87 -1.37
CA LEU A 418 2.15 25.42 -1.67
C LEU A 418 2.93 24.60 -2.71
N SER A 419 2.54 23.34 -2.90
CA SER A 419 3.12 22.41 -3.89
C SER A 419 2.50 22.52 -5.29
N PHE A 420 1.54 23.44 -5.50
CA PHE A 420 0.93 23.71 -6.81
C PHE A 420 1.93 23.76 -7.99
N PRO A 421 3.15 24.32 -7.85
CA PRO A 421 4.10 24.37 -8.96
C PRO A 421 4.48 23.00 -9.53
N ALA A 422 4.35 21.92 -8.74
CA ALA A 422 4.57 20.56 -9.23
C ALA A 422 3.61 20.19 -10.39
N LEU A 423 2.40 20.76 -10.43
CA LEU A 423 1.43 20.54 -11.52
C LEU A 423 1.93 21.09 -12.87
N GLY A 424 2.66 22.21 -12.87
CA GLY A 424 3.24 22.76 -14.10
C GLY A 424 4.37 21.89 -14.63
N LEU A 425 5.19 21.34 -13.72
CA LEU A 425 6.25 20.39 -14.07
C LEU A 425 5.65 19.11 -14.68
N TRP A 426 4.53 18.66 -14.14
CA TRP A 426 3.76 17.56 -14.72
C TRP A 426 3.24 17.92 -16.10
N ASN A 427 2.60 19.08 -16.27
CA ASN A 427 2.09 19.54 -17.57
C ASN A 427 3.20 19.71 -18.61
N LYS A 428 4.39 20.18 -18.21
CA LYS A 428 5.56 20.23 -19.10
C LYS A 428 5.92 18.84 -19.64
N THR A 429 5.77 17.81 -18.81
CA THR A 429 6.10 16.42 -19.16
C THR A 429 4.99 15.77 -19.98
N THR A 430 3.73 16.03 -19.65
CA THR A 430 2.60 15.26 -20.19
C THR A 430 1.74 16.02 -21.19
N GLY A 431 1.81 17.34 -21.20
CA GLY A 431 0.94 18.23 -21.96
C GLY A 431 -0.52 18.15 -21.53
N VAL A 432 -0.84 17.76 -20.28
CA VAL A 432 -2.22 17.50 -19.80
C VAL A 432 -3.22 18.62 -20.14
N PHE A 433 -2.79 19.88 -20.19
CA PHE A 433 -3.66 21.02 -20.50
C PHE A 433 -3.59 21.48 -21.97
N LEU A 434 -2.80 20.82 -22.81
CA LEU A 434 -2.69 21.13 -24.24
C LEU A 434 -3.87 20.51 -25.02
N PRO A 435 -4.29 21.13 -26.15
CA PRO A 435 -5.29 20.53 -27.03
C PRO A 435 -4.89 19.15 -27.57
N SER A 436 -3.58 18.89 -27.70
CA SER A 436 -3.01 17.60 -28.07
C SER A 436 -1.97 17.20 -27.02
N PRO A 437 -2.38 16.54 -25.93
CA PRO A 437 -1.47 16.12 -24.86
C PRO A 437 -0.53 15.01 -25.37
N THR A 438 0.71 14.99 -24.87
CA THR A 438 1.66 13.90 -25.14
C THR A 438 1.10 12.57 -24.64
N TYR A 439 0.39 12.60 -23.51
CA TYR A 439 -0.30 11.46 -22.93
C TYR A 439 -1.79 11.79 -22.72
N PRO A 440 -2.69 11.31 -23.60
CA PRO A 440 -4.13 11.52 -23.45
C PRO A 440 -4.68 10.97 -22.14
N ALA A 441 -5.69 11.64 -21.59
CA ALA A 441 -6.40 11.17 -20.41
C ALA A 441 -7.13 9.85 -20.69
N GLU A 442 -6.90 8.84 -19.86
CA GLU A 442 -7.48 7.51 -20.00
C GLU A 442 -7.96 7.00 -18.65
N LEU A 443 -9.21 6.53 -18.57
CA LEU A 443 -9.74 5.92 -17.37
C LEU A 443 -9.15 4.50 -17.22
N MET A 444 -8.73 4.14 -16.02
CA MET A 444 -8.26 2.78 -15.74
C MET A 444 -9.46 1.83 -15.65
N LEU A 445 -9.47 0.76 -16.45
CA LEU A 445 -10.54 -0.24 -16.50
C LEU A 445 -10.00 -1.66 -16.28
N GLY A 446 -10.80 -2.54 -15.68
CA GLY A 446 -10.50 -3.96 -15.51
C GLY A 446 -10.41 -4.43 -14.05
N HIS A 447 -9.76 -5.57 -13.85
CA HIS A 447 -9.68 -6.28 -12.58
C HIS A 447 -8.26 -6.25 -12.00
N TYR A 448 -8.14 -5.81 -10.74
CA TYR A 448 -6.87 -5.55 -10.09
C TYR A 448 -6.82 -6.19 -8.71
N PRO A 449 -6.24 -7.40 -8.63
CA PRO A 449 -6.04 -8.09 -7.37
C PRO A 449 -4.80 -7.54 -6.63
N LEU A 450 -4.96 -7.20 -5.35
CA LEU A 450 -3.84 -6.87 -4.45
C LEU A 450 -3.68 -8.02 -3.45
N ILE A 451 -2.79 -8.94 -3.77
CA ILE A 451 -2.73 -10.29 -3.19
C ILE A 451 -2.08 -10.30 -1.82
N HIS A 452 -1.02 -9.50 -1.66
CA HIS A 452 -0.41 -9.29 -0.36
C HIS A 452 -1.20 -8.32 0.50
N GLY A 453 -1.95 -7.41 -0.14
CA GLY A 453 -2.72 -6.38 0.56
C GLY A 453 -4.15 -6.74 0.91
N ASP A 454 -4.64 -7.92 0.54
CA ASP A 454 -6.00 -8.41 0.78
C ASP A 454 -7.10 -7.45 0.29
N HIS A 455 -6.87 -6.85 -0.88
CA HIS A 455 -7.83 -5.97 -1.51
C HIS A 455 -8.06 -6.38 -2.96
N TYR A 456 -9.23 -6.01 -3.48
CA TYR A 456 -9.57 -6.23 -4.88
C TYR A 456 -10.28 -5.02 -5.45
N ALA A 457 -9.86 -4.57 -6.64
CA ALA A 457 -10.56 -3.53 -7.37
C ALA A 457 -11.14 -4.07 -8.68
N TYR A 458 -12.39 -3.72 -8.95
CA TYR A 458 -13.00 -3.80 -10.27
C TYR A 458 -13.35 -2.40 -10.75
N GLN A 459 -12.64 -1.97 -11.79
CA GLN A 459 -12.85 -0.68 -12.43
C GLN A 459 -13.70 -0.88 -13.70
N ALA A 460 -15.02 -0.75 -13.56
CA ALA A 460 -15.97 -0.77 -14.67
C ALA A 460 -16.05 0.61 -15.34
N ARG A 461 -16.86 0.80 -16.39
CA ARG A 461 -17.00 2.13 -17.04
C ARG A 461 -17.79 3.12 -16.20
N ASN A 462 -18.85 2.68 -15.53
CA ASN A 462 -19.76 3.57 -14.80
C ASN A 462 -19.58 3.55 -13.28
N PHE A 463 -18.87 2.55 -12.74
CA PHE A 463 -18.51 2.51 -11.33
C PHE A 463 -17.11 1.92 -11.09
N SER A 464 -16.59 2.12 -9.88
CA SER A 464 -15.47 1.40 -9.30
C SER A 464 -16.01 0.56 -8.14
N LEU A 465 -15.55 -0.67 -7.98
CA LEU A 465 -15.95 -1.57 -6.89
C LEU A 465 -14.70 -2.06 -6.17
N ILE A 466 -14.57 -1.71 -4.89
CA ILE A 466 -13.46 -2.16 -4.05
C ILE A 466 -13.98 -3.15 -3.02
N ILE A 467 -13.28 -4.28 -2.87
CA ILE A 467 -13.53 -5.27 -1.83
C ILE A 467 -12.34 -5.27 -0.88
N ALA A 468 -12.57 -4.93 0.39
CA ALA A 468 -11.55 -4.88 1.43
C ALA A 468 -11.65 -6.13 2.31
N MET A 469 -10.57 -6.90 2.38
CA MET A 469 -10.48 -8.16 3.10
C MET A 469 -9.30 -8.13 4.08
N ASN A 470 -9.27 -9.06 5.02
CA ASN A 470 -8.15 -9.27 5.91
C ASN A 470 -7.85 -10.76 6.08
N SER A 471 -6.64 -11.07 6.55
CA SER A 471 -6.18 -12.45 6.67
C SER A 471 -5.12 -12.60 7.76
N ASN A 472 -4.37 -13.70 7.72
CA ASN A 472 -3.15 -13.87 8.51
C ASN A 472 -2.00 -12.93 8.11
N ARG A 473 -2.16 -12.12 7.06
CA ARG A 473 -1.16 -11.15 6.57
C ARG A 473 -1.47 -9.71 6.96
N THR A 474 -2.74 -9.34 6.94
CA THR A 474 -3.20 -7.96 7.05
C THR A 474 -4.18 -7.80 8.20
N ARG A 475 -4.16 -6.64 8.84
CA ARG A 475 -5.07 -6.32 9.94
C ARG A 475 -6.49 -6.06 9.44
N ASN A 476 -7.48 -6.28 10.31
CA ASN A 476 -8.89 -5.97 10.02
C ASN A 476 -9.17 -4.47 9.90
N PHE A 477 -8.51 -3.64 10.71
CA PHE A 477 -8.54 -2.18 10.65
C PHE A 477 -7.43 -1.62 11.54
N GLN A 478 -7.11 -0.34 11.37
CA GLN A 478 -6.20 0.38 12.24
C GLN A 478 -6.97 1.34 13.15
N CYS A 479 -6.79 1.19 14.47
CA CYS A 479 -7.18 2.20 15.45
C CYS A 479 -6.00 2.59 16.33
N ILE A 480 -5.66 3.88 16.35
CA ILE A 480 -4.54 4.41 17.14
C ILE A 480 -5.09 5.42 18.13
N ASN A 481 -4.86 5.22 19.42
CA ASN A 481 -5.29 6.16 20.49
C ASN A 481 -6.77 6.57 20.42
N GLY A 482 -7.65 5.65 20.01
CA GLY A 482 -9.09 5.90 19.87
C GLY A 482 -9.52 6.50 18.52
N LEU A 483 -8.57 6.84 17.64
CA LEU A 483 -8.82 7.28 16.28
C LEU A 483 -9.28 6.11 15.40
N ASN A 484 -10.39 6.27 14.67
CA ASN A 484 -11.02 5.23 13.82
C ASN A 484 -11.63 4.05 14.60
N LYS A 485 -12.20 4.31 15.79
CA LYS A 485 -12.78 3.26 16.65
C LYS A 485 -13.99 2.49 16.07
N PHE A 486 -14.59 2.96 14.99
CA PHE A 486 -15.69 2.26 14.29
C PHE A 486 -15.21 1.46 13.07
N GLY A 487 -13.90 1.34 12.89
CA GLY A 487 -13.30 0.67 11.73
C GLY A 487 -13.36 -0.85 11.75
N PHE A 488 -13.87 -1.51 12.80
CA PHE A 488 -13.70 -2.97 13.01
C PHE A 488 -14.00 -3.88 11.81
N TYR A 489 -15.03 -3.58 11.01
CA TYR A 489 -15.38 -4.36 9.83
C TYR A 489 -14.94 -3.73 8.50
N GLN A 490 -14.05 -2.73 8.51
CA GLN A 490 -13.55 -2.04 7.31
C GLN A 490 -12.93 -3.00 6.28
N ALA A 491 -12.27 -4.06 6.75
CA ALA A 491 -11.67 -5.07 5.90
C ALA A 491 -12.25 -6.48 6.14
N ALA A 492 -13.51 -6.57 6.58
CA ALA A 492 -14.17 -7.86 6.85
C ALA A 492 -14.88 -8.42 5.60
N GLY A 493 -14.30 -8.26 4.40
CA GLY A 493 -15.00 -8.50 3.14
C GLY A 493 -15.99 -7.36 2.81
N ALA A 494 -15.70 -6.15 3.27
CA ALA A 494 -16.52 -4.97 3.02
C ALA A 494 -16.46 -4.58 1.53
N VAL A 495 -17.62 -4.22 0.97
CA VAL A 495 -17.79 -3.88 -0.44
C VAL A 495 -18.09 -2.39 -0.56
N PHE A 496 -17.28 -1.67 -1.34
CA PHE A 496 -17.38 -0.23 -1.57
C PHE A 496 -17.67 0.06 -3.06
N PRO A 497 -18.94 0.26 -3.43
CA PRO A 497 -19.35 0.55 -4.80
C PRO A 497 -19.42 2.07 -5.06
N PHE A 498 -18.48 2.62 -5.83
CA PHE A 498 -18.40 4.04 -6.17
C PHE A 498 -18.96 4.30 -7.57
N VAL A 499 -20.15 4.92 -7.66
CA VAL A 499 -20.80 5.21 -8.93
C VAL A 499 -20.31 6.56 -9.49
N ARG A 500 -19.77 6.58 -10.71
CA ARG A 500 -19.17 7.79 -11.31
C ARG A 500 -20.18 8.92 -11.52
N ASP A 501 -21.43 8.56 -11.82
CA ASP A 501 -22.55 9.49 -11.93
C ASP A 501 -22.96 10.10 -10.57
N HIS A 502 -22.37 9.65 -9.46
CA HIS A 502 -22.66 10.15 -8.12
C HIS A 502 -21.36 10.48 -7.35
N PRO A 503 -20.63 11.54 -7.76
CA PRO A 503 -19.26 11.79 -7.31
C PRO A 503 -19.12 12.02 -5.79
N LYS A 504 -20.15 12.55 -5.12
CA LYS A 504 -20.11 12.87 -3.68
C LYS A 504 -20.65 11.77 -2.76
N GLN A 505 -21.05 10.63 -3.32
CA GLN A 505 -21.74 9.57 -2.57
C GLN A 505 -20.94 9.04 -1.38
N TYR A 506 -19.61 9.03 -1.47
CA TYR A 506 -18.71 8.48 -0.46
C TYR A 506 -17.84 9.54 0.22
N ASP A 507 -18.18 10.81 0.07
CA ASP A 507 -17.57 11.86 0.88
C ASP A 507 -17.92 11.63 2.35
N ASP A 508 -16.93 11.75 3.23
CA ASP A 508 -17.08 11.53 4.67
C ASP A 508 -17.65 10.13 5.04
N TYR A 509 -17.52 9.11 4.18
CA TYR A 509 -18.15 7.80 4.38
C TYR A 509 -17.73 7.12 5.70
N VAL A 510 -16.50 7.32 6.16
CA VAL A 510 -16.05 6.89 7.51
C VAL A 510 -16.97 7.36 8.65
N LEU A 511 -17.64 8.50 8.50
CA LEU A 511 -18.61 8.99 9.48
C LEU A 511 -19.98 8.29 9.36
N LEU A 512 -20.33 7.80 8.17
CA LEU A 512 -21.53 6.98 7.96
C LEU A 512 -21.30 5.55 8.46
N ALA A 513 -20.05 5.09 8.37
CA ALA A 513 -19.64 3.83 8.94
C ALA A 513 -19.94 3.81 10.44
N SER A 514 -20.88 2.96 10.81
CA SER A 514 -21.02 2.46 12.16
C SER A 514 -20.34 1.09 12.22
N PRO A 515 -20.17 0.52 13.42
CA PRO A 515 -19.75 -0.86 13.55
C PRO A 515 -20.52 -1.88 12.70
N HIS A 516 -21.69 -1.57 12.14
CA HIS A 516 -22.49 -2.55 11.39
C HIS A 516 -22.91 -2.11 9.98
N ASN A 517 -22.41 -0.97 9.51
CA ASN A 517 -22.93 -0.33 8.29
C ASN A 517 -22.07 -0.55 7.04
N TYR A 518 -20.98 -1.31 7.12
CA TYR A 518 -20.24 -1.67 5.91
C TYR A 518 -21.04 -2.68 5.09
N SER A 519 -21.13 -2.46 3.78
CA SER A 519 -21.80 -3.39 2.87
C SER A 519 -21.01 -4.68 2.73
N GLY A 520 -21.69 -5.82 2.58
CA GLY A 520 -21.10 -7.15 2.38
C GLY A 520 -20.68 -7.90 3.67
N ILE A 521 -20.71 -7.25 4.84
CA ILE A 521 -20.27 -7.85 6.10
C ILE A 521 -21.39 -8.66 6.77
N THR A 522 -20.97 -9.63 7.58
CA THR A 522 -21.84 -10.32 8.54
C THR A 522 -21.37 -10.05 9.96
N TYR A 523 -22.29 -9.64 10.82
CA TYR A 523 -22.00 -9.20 12.19
C TYR A 523 -22.97 -9.81 13.20
N ASP A 524 -22.52 -9.89 14.45
CA ASP A 524 -23.40 -10.15 15.59
C ASP A 524 -24.14 -8.88 15.97
N SER A 525 -25.47 -8.90 15.87
CA SER A 525 -26.33 -7.77 16.22
C SER A 525 -26.20 -7.30 17.67
N GLY A 526 -25.71 -8.16 18.59
CA GLY A 526 -25.50 -7.82 20.00
C GLY A 526 -24.11 -7.27 20.33
N TYR A 527 -23.16 -7.30 19.39
CA TYR A 527 -21.77 -6.94 19.64
C TYR A 527 -21.47 -5.50 19.20
N ILE A 528 -20.75 -4.72 20.04
CA ILE A 528 -20.26 -3.38 19.68
C ILE A 528 -18.73 -3.39 19.80
N PRO A 529 -17.99 -3.40 18.68
CA PRO A 529 -16.53 -3.40 18.70
C PRO A 529 -15.94 -2.05 19.10
N ASP A 530 -14.70 -2.10 19.59
CA ASP A 530 -13.86 -0.95 19.89
C ASP A 530 -12.42 -1.17 19.36
N CYS A 531 -11.48 -0.31 19.75
CA CYS A 531 -10.09 -0.42 19.30
C CYS A 531 -9.34 -1.64 19.85
N SER A 532 -9.82 -2.27 20.93
CA SER A 532 -9.25 -3.53 21.43
C SER A 532 -9.57 -4.71 20.51
N SER A 533 -10.56 -4.55 19.64
CA SER A 533 -10.96 -5.55 18.66
C SER A 533 -10.09 -5.55 17.40
N GLN A 534 -9.04 -4.72 17.33
CA GLN A 534 -8.11 -4.74 16.20
C GLN A 534 -7.09 -5.89 16.32
N THR A 535 -6.73 -6.48 15.19
CA THR A 535 -5.72 -7.54 15.08
C THR A 535 -4.51 -6.99 14.39
N HIS A 536 -3.41 -6.80 15.12
CA HIS A 536 -2.27 -6.03 14.59
C HIS A 536 -0.92 -6.50 15.11
N LEU A 537 -0.91 -7.03 16.34
CA LEU A 537 0.28 -7.60 16.94
C LEU A 537 0.59 -8.94 16.27
N TYR A 538 1.87 -9.29 16.25
CA TYR A 538 2.32 -10.61 15.81
C TYR A 538 1.56 -11.72 16.55
N GLY A 539 1.06 -12.71 15.80
CA GLY A 539 0.24 -13.81 16.35
C GLY A 539 -1.21 -13.47 16.66
N THR A 540 -1.65 -12.21 16.54
CA THR A 540 -3.06 -11.80 16.75
C THR A 540 -3.87 -11.64 15.47
N LEU A 541 -3.22 -11.64 14.31
CA LEU A 541 -3.88 -11.58 13.00
C LEU A 541 -4.87 -12.74 12.81
N SER A 542 -5.84 -12.52 11.91
CA SER A 542 -6.87 -13.51 11.63
C SER A 542 -6.26 -14.86 11.22
N PRO A 543 -6.78 -16.00 11.71
CA PRO A 543 -6.33 -17.31 11.25
C PRO A 543 -6.76 -17.64 9.81
N GLY A 544 -7.57 -16.78 9.17
CA GLY A 544 -8.01 -16.93 7.78
C GLY A 544 -6.84 -16.95 6.78
N ARG A 545 -6.62 -18.10 6.13
CA ARG A 545 -5.55 -18.28 5.13
C ARG A 545 -6.04 -18.21 3.69
N PHE A 546 -7.27 -18.65 3.44
CA PHE A 546 -7.90 -18.67 2.12
C PHE A 546 -8.52 -17.29 1.82
N VAL A 547 -7.64 -16.30 1.65
CA VAL A 547 -8.01 -14.93 1.28
C VAL A 547 -7.22 -14.59 0.03
N SER A 548 -7.88 -14.48 -1.11
CA SER A 548 -7.21 -14.44 -2.41
C SER A 548 -8.15 -13.94 -3.50
N SER A 549 -7.59 -13.60 -4.66
CA SER A 549 -8.33 -13.26 -5.85
C SER A 549 -7.67 -13.80 -7.12
N ILE A 550 -8.47 -13.93 -8.17
CA ILE A 550 -8.08 -14.52 -9.45
C ILE A 550 -8.87 -13.86 -10.58
N THR A 551 -8.27 -13.71 -11.75
CA THR A 551 -8.90 -13.10 -12.93
C THR A 551 -8.27 -13.66 -14.20
N ASP A 552 -9.06 -13.69 -15.28
CA ASP A 552 -8.62 -13.99 -16.65
C ASP A 552 -8.43 -12.70 -17.49
N GLY A 553 -8.51 -11.53 -16.85
CA GLY A 553 -8.48 -10.20 -17.48
C GLY A 553 -9.87 -9.63 -17.81
N THR A 554 -10.89 -10.46 -18.02
CA THR A 554 -12.26 -10.03 -18.38
C THR A 554 -13.26 -10.28 -17.24
N HIS A 555 -13.03 -11.30 -16.44
CA HIS A 555 -13.83 -11.66 -15.28
C HIS A 555 -12.90 -11.83 -14.09
N GLY A 556 -13.44 -11.77 -12.88
CA GLY A 556 -12.63 -12.01 -11.70
C GLY A 556 -13.42 -12.54 -10.52
N SER A 557 -12.70 -13.15 -9.60
CA SER A 557 -13.24 -13.62 -8.34
C SER A 557 -12.33 -13.23 -7.20
N ALA A 558 -12.92 -12.81 -6.09
CA ALA A 558 -12.26 -12.63 -4.81
C ALA A 558 -12.88 -13.57 -3.79
N THR A 559 -12.12 -13.96 -2.78
CA THR A 559 -12.61 -14.82 -1.70
C THR A 559 -11.98 -14.41 -0.39
N ILE A 560 -12.78 -14.42 0.66
CA ILE A 560 -12.32 -14.25 2.04
C ILE A 560 -12.79 -15.43 2.89
N ASP A 561 -11.89 -15.96 3.70
CA ASP A 561 -12.19 -16.84 4.83
C ASP A 561 -12.00 -16.03 6.12
N TYR A 562 -13.06 -15.33 6.51
CA TYR A 562 -13.03 -14.37 7.60
C TYR A 562 -13.25 -15.06 8.94
N TYR A 563 -12.57 -14.55 9.96
CA TYR A 563 -12.81 -14.85 11.36
C TYR A 563 -12.97 -13.53 12.11
N ASN A 564 -13.97 -13.44 13.00
CA ASN A 564 -14.12 -12.24 13.81
C ASN A 564 -12.95 -12.11 14.80
N ALA A 565 -12.39 -10.91 14.85
CA ALA A 565 -11.30 -10.60 15.75
C ALA A 565 -11.70 -10.70 17.24
N ARG A 566 -10.69 -10.93 18.10
CA ARG A 566 -10.73 -11.25 19.54
C ARG A 566 -11.08 -12.70 19.91
N SER A 567 -12.17 -13.26 19.41
CA SER A 567 -12.66 -14.59 19.83
C SER A 567 -12.58 -15.66 18.75
N ASN A 568 -12.50 -15.30 17.47
CA ASN A 568 -12.49 -16.23 16.33
C ASN A 568 -13.62 -17.28 16.41
N ASP A 569 -14.79 -16.88 16.89
CA ASP A 569 -15.98 -17.69 17.15
C ASP A 569 -17.09 -17.48 16.10
N ILE A 570 -16.91 -16.52 15.20
CA ILE A 570 -17.72 -16.31 13.99
C ILE A 570 -16.79 -16.44 12.80
N ARG A 571 -17.18 -17.25 11.83
CA ARG A 571 -16.44 -17.45 10.59
C ARG A 571 -17.39 -17.36 9.41
N TYR A 572 -16.98 -16.67 8.35
CA TYR A 572 -17.66 -16.79 7.07
C TYR A 572 -16.68 -16.87 5.91
N LYS A 573 -17.00 -17.76 4.97
CA LYS A 573 -16.34 -17.85 3.68
C LYS A 573 -17.22 -17.16 2.65
N THR A 574 -16.73 -16.11 2.02
CA THR A 574 -17.47 -15.40 0.97
C THR A 574 -16.75 -15.53 -0.36
N ILE A 575 -17.48 -15.92 -1.41
CA ILE A 575 -17.04 -15.90 -2.80
C ILE A 575 -17.70 -14.69 -3.46
N TYR A 576 -16.87 -13.80 -3.98
CA TYR A 576 -17.28 -12.71 -4.85
C TYR A 576 -16.92 -13.09 -6.28
N LEU A 577 -17.89 -13.03 -7.18
CA LEU A 577 -17.70 -13.22 -8.61
C LEU A 577 -18.12 -11.93 -9.33
N MET A 578 -17.16 -11.28 -9.99
CA MET A 578 -17.35 -10.06 -10.75
C MET A 578 -17.25 -10.41 -12.23
N GLU A 579 -18.29 -10.10 -12.99
CA GLU A 579 -18.33 -10.39 -14.41
C GLU A 579 -18.52 -9.11 -15.24
N SER A 580 -17.84 -9.00 -16.38
CA SER A 580 -17.93 -7.82 -17.27
C SER A 580 -18.98 -7.93 -18.38
N LEU A 581 -19.81 -8.98 -18.44
CA LEU A 581 -20.91 -9.08 -19.42
C LEU A 581 -22.07 -8.15 -19.05
N LYS A 582 -22.45 -8.10 -17.77
CA LYS A 582 -23.49 -7.22 -17.21
C LYS A 582 -23.00 -6.35 -16.05
N GLU A 583 -21.69 -6.35 -15.80
CA GLU A 583 -21.03 -5.59 -14.74
C GLU A 583 -21.61 -5.88 -13.34
N GLY A 584 -22.04 -7.13 -13.11
CA GLY A 584 -22.61 -7.58 -11.84
C GLY A 584 -21.57 -8.05 -10.82
N LEU A 585 -21.85 -7.83 -9.54
CA LEU A 585 -21.21 -8.49 -8.41
C LEU A 585 -22.13 -9.61 -7.90
N HIS A 586 -21.68 -10.86 -7.97
CA HIS A 586 -22.39 -12.01 -7.42
C HIS A 586 -21.70 -12.48 -6.15
N VAL A 587 -22.50 -12.77 -5.12
CA VAL A 587 -22.00 -13.12 -3.79
C VAL A 587 -22.61 -14.44 -3.36
N ALA A 588 -21.77 -15.33 -2.85
CA ALA A 588 -22.17 -16.50 -2.09
C ALA A 588 -21.41 -16.53 -0.77
N GLN A 589 -22.12 -16.68 0.34
CA GLN A 589 -21.55 -16.64 1.67
C GLN A 589 -21.97 -17.85 2.50
N LEU A 590 -20.99 -18.39 3.21
CA LEU A 590 -21.07 -19.56 4.05
C LEU A 590 -20.69 -19.19 5.48
N THR A 591 -21.68 -19.10 6.36
CA THR A 591 -21.47 -18.56 7.71
C THR A 591 -21.58 -19.66 8.76
N SER A 592 -20.70 -19.61 9.75
CA SER A 592 -20.70 -20.53 10.88
C SER A 592 -20.28 -19.84 12.18
N THR A 593 -20.67 -20.41 13.32
CA THR A 593 -20.31 -19.88 14.64
C THR A 593 -20.11 -20.98 15.68
N LYS A 594 -19.24 -20.75 16.67
CA LYS A 594 -19.16 -21.57 17.89
C LYS A 594 -20.12 -21.11 18.99
N THR A 595 -20.81 -19.99 18.78
CA THR A 595 -21.65 -19.33 19.78
C THR A 595 -23.11 -19.77 19.65
N ASN A 596 -23.63 -20.38 20.71
CA ASN A 596 -24.98 -20.96 20.73
C ASN A 596 -26.08 -19.90 20.62
N SER A 597 -25.96 -18.81 21.38
CA SER A 597 -26.95 -17.73 21.44
C SER A 597 -26.42 -16.50 20.70
N ILE A 598 -26.45 -16.54 19.35
CA ILE A 598 -26.04 -15.42 18.51
C ILE A 598 -27.05 -15.17 17.38
N THR A 599 -27.29 -13.89 17.09
CA THR A 599 -28.12 -13.43 15.96
C THR A 599 -27.21 -12.74 14.95
N LEU A 600 -26.93 -13.43 13.85
CA LEU A 600 -26.10 -12.93 12.78
C LEU A 600 -26.94 -12.20 11.72
N VAL A 601 -26.52 -10.99 11.39
CA VAL A 601 -27.14 -10.14 10.38
C VAL A 601 -26.11 -9.86 9.30
N THR A 602 -26.52 -10.01 8.04
CA THR A 602 -25.70 -9.61 6.88
C THR A 602 -26.22 -8.29 6.32
N ASN A 603 -25.33 -7.32 6.11
CA ASN A 603 -25.59 -6.09 5.37
C ASN A 603 -25.33 -6.36 3.89
N LEU A 604 -26.38 -6.48 3.08
CA LEU A 604 -26.28 -6.85 1.66
C LEU A 604 -25.81 -5.69 0.79
N ALA A 605 -26.29 -4.48 1.11
CA ALA A 605 -25.98 -3.24 0.42
C ALA A 605 -26.18 -2.05 1.35
N THR A 606 -25.26 -1.09 1.27
CA THR A 606 -25.41 0.24 1.84
C THR A 606 -25.35 1.23 0.69
N VAL A 607 -26.45 1.96 0.47
CA VAL A 607 -26.61 2.91 -0.64
C VAL A 607 -26.64 4.32 -0.03
N PRO A 608 -25.50 5.05 -0.03
CA PRO A 608 -25.47 6.42 0.47
C PRO A 608 -26.15 7.37 -0.50
N PHE A 609 -26.72 8.46 0.03
CA PHE A 609 -27.26 9.56 -0.75
C PHE A 609 -27.15 10.90 -0.01
N GLY A 610 -27.13 11.99 -0.76
CA GLY A 610 -27.15 13.36 -0.27
C GLY A 610 -28.53 13.82 0.19
N ASN A 611 -28.58 14.86 1.02
CA ASN A 611 -29.83 15.46 1.51
C ASN A 611 -30.74 16.01 0.40
N GLN A 612 -30.16 16.40 -0.74
CA GLN A 612 -30.85 16.95 -1.89
C GLN A 612 -31.07 15.91 -3.00
N ASP A 613 -30.58 14.69 -2.81
CA ASP A 613 -30.82 13.61 -3.76
C ASP A 613 -32.25 13.10 -3.60
N THR A 614 -32.78 12.55 -4.69
CA THR A 614 -34.06 11.83 -4.65
C THR A 614 -33.81 10.34 -4.87
N ILE A 615 -34.48 9.53 -4.04
CA ILE A 615 -34.37 8.07 -4.11
C ILE A 615 -35.76 7.45 -4.11
N GLU A 616 -35.99 6.54 -5.04
CA GLU A 616 -37.19 5.70 -5.09
C GLU A 616 -36.79 4.24 -4.90
N VAL A 617 -37.56 3.51 -4.10
CA VAL A 617 -37.33 2.11 -3.81
C VAL A 617 -38.50 1.29 -4.36
N TYR A 618 -38.18 0.25 -5.12
CA TYR A 618 -39.16 -0.71 -5.63
C TYR A 618 -38.78 -2.11 -5.16
N ILE A 619 -39.74 -2.82 -4.57
CA ILE A 619 -39.60 -4.23 -4.20
C ILE A 619 -40.57 -5.01 -5.08
N ASP A 620 -40.03 -5.92 -5.90
CA ASP A 620 -40.81 -6.71 -6.86
C ASP A 620 -41.85 -5.88 -7.64
N ARG A 621 -41.38 -4.80 -8.30
CA ARG A 621 -42.16 -3.83 -9.11
C ARG A 621 -42.99 -2.83 -8.32
N THR A 622 -43.21 -3.07 -7.03
CA THR A 622 -44.05 -2.20 -6.21
C THR A 622 -43.21 -1.11 -5.56
N LYS A 623 -43.52 0.15 -5.86
CA LYS A 623 -42.90 1.31 -5.20
C LYS A 623 -43.21 1.26 -3.69
N GLN A 624 -42.18 1.44 -2.87
CA GLN A 624 -42.29 1.44 -1.41
C GLN A 624 -41.80 2.78 -0.85
N THR A 625 -42.50 3.28 0.17
CA THR A 625 -42.04 4.43 0.96
C THR A 625 -41.31 3.91 2.20
N ILE A 626 -39.99 4.16 2.26
CA ILE A 626 -39.15 3.66 3.35
C ILE A 626 -38.97 4.74 4.42
N THR A 627 -39.76 4.63 5.50
CA THR A 627 -39.64 5.48 6.70
C THR A 627 -39.10 4.65 7.85
N GLY A 628 -37.91 5.00 8.36
CA GLY A 628 -37.26 4.24 9.43
C GLY A 628 -36.83 2.84 8.95
N THR A 629 -37.47 1.77 9.42
CA THR A 629 -37.19 0.39 9.00
C THR A 629 -38.41 -0.22 8.32
N TYR A 630 -38.24 -0.67 7.08
CA TYR A 630 -39.25 -1.40 6.31
C TYR A 630 -38.87 -2.88 6.25
N GLN A 631 -39.77 -3.79 6.66
CA GLN A 631 -39.57 -5.23 6.54
C GLN A 631 -40.15 -5.73 5.22
N PHE A 632 -39.39 -6.55 4.49
CA PHE A 632 -39.88 -7.22 3.29
C PHE A 632 -39.84 -8.74 3.47
N THR A 633 -40.79 -9.41 2.81
CA THR A 633 -40.89 -10.87 2.83
C THR A 633 -40.93 -11.40 1.41
N GLY A 634 -40.16 -12.46 1.17
CA GLY A 634 -40.13 -13.17 -0.11
C GLY A 634 -39.64 -12.36 -1.30
N ALA A 635 -38.87 -11.29 -1.10
CA ALA A 635 -38.43 -10.43 -2.19
C ALA A 635 -37.54 -11.20 -3.18
N ARG A 636 -37.72 -10.94 -4.47
CA ARG A 636 -36.85 -11.45 -5.55
C ARG A 636 -35.92 -10.38 -6.08
N ARG A 637 -36.32 -9.11 -6.02
CA ARG A 637 -35.49 -7.96 -6.38
C ARG A 637 -35.81 -6.71 -5.58
N ILE A 638 -34.80 -5.87 -5.41
CA ILE A 638 -34.93 -4.52 -4.88
C ILE A 638 -34.23 -3.57 -5.86
N LEU A 639 -34.96 -2.58 -6.35
CA LEU A 639 -34.46 -1.54 -7.26
C LEU A 639 -34.44 -0.19 -6.54
N PHE A 640 -33.31 0.51 -6.67
CA PHE A 640 -33.13 1.89 -6.23
C PHE A 640 -33.00 2.76 -7.48
N ARG A 641 -33.91 3.72 -7.67
CA ARG A 641 -33.71 4.80 -8.65
C ARG A 641 -33.19 6.01 -7.91
N ILE A 642 -32.04 6.53 -8.34
CA ILE A 642 -31.31 7.57 -7.62
C ILE A 642 -31.09 8.72 -8.60
N ALA A 643 -31.58 9.91 -8.26
CA ALA A 643 -31.24 11.13 -8.96
C ALA A 643 -30.41 12.02 -8.00
N PRO A 644 -29.08 12.04 -8.17
CA PRO A 644 -28.21 12.83 -7.33
C PRO A 644 -28.38 14.32 -7.63
N HIS A 645 -28.19 15.18 -6.61
CA HIS A 645 -28.19 16.63 -6.80
C HIS A 645 -27.05 17.09 -7.71
N THR A 646 -25.89 16.43 -7.58
CA THR A 646 -24.73 16.62 -8.46
C THR A 646 -24.37 15.31 -9.13
N GLY A 647 -24.54 15.24 -10.46
CA GLY A 647 -24.27 14.07 -11.26
C GLY A 647 -25.45 13.71 -12.17
N SER A 648 -25.49 12.45 -12.61
CA SER A 648 -26.54 11.95 -13.51
C SER A 648 -27.43 10.94 -12.79
N PRO A 649 -28.74 10.89 -13.08
CA PRO A 649 -29.59 9.83 -12.57
C PRO A 649 -29.10 8.44 -12.98
N TYR A 650 -29.26 7.46 -12.11
CA TYR A 650 -28.93 6.06 -12.35
C TYR A 650 -29.81 5.14 -11.51
N ALA A 651 -29.67 3.84 -11.71
CA ALA A 651 -30.29 2.84 -10.87
C ALA A 651 -29.26 1.89 -10.24
N ALA A 652 -29.59 1.31 -9.09
CA ALA A 652 -28.86 0.21 -8.48
C ALA A 652 -29.86 -0.90 -8.12
N ALA A 653 -29.44 -2.16 -8.16
CA ALA A 653 -30.33 -3.27 -7.89
C ALA A 653 -29.69 -4.42 -7.11
N LEU A 654 -30.49 -5.02 -6.23
CA LEU A 654 -30.24 -6.34 -5.65
C LEU A 654 -31.17 -7.35 -6.31
N ILE A 655 -30.62 -8.50 -6.69
CA ILE A 655 -31.37 -9.62 -7.27
C ILE A 655 -31.09 -10.87 -6.44
N PHE A 656 -32.15 -11.60 -6.10
CA PHE A 656 -32.08 -12.80 -5.28
C PHE A 656 -32.48 -14.04 -6.10
N PRO A 657 -31.63 -15.10 -6.13
CA PRO A 657 -31.95 -16.34 -6.84
C PRO A 657 -33.05 -17.16 -6.14
N ALA A 658 -33.30 -16.89 -4.86
CA ALA A 658 -34.40 -17.43 -4.07
C ALA A 658 -35.10 -16.30 -3.31
N ASN A 659 -36.32 -16.57 -2.82
CA ASN A 659 -37.09 -15.62 -2.02
C ASN A 659 -36.32 -15.26 -0.74
N LEU A 660 -36.11 -13.96 -0.51
CA LEU A 660 -35.37 -13.47 0.65
C LEU A 660 -36.26 -12.61 1.55
N ASN A 661 -36.16 -12.86 2.86
CA ASN A 661 -36.73 -11.98 3.88
C ASN A 661 -35.65 -11.04 4.42
N GLY A 662 -36.03 -9.82 4.77
CA GLY A 662 -35.08 -8.85 5.28
C GLY A 662 -35.70 -7.49 5.57
N ALA A 663 -34.84 -6.50 5.73
CA ALA A 663 -35.24 -5.14 6.03
C ALA A 663 -34.45 -4.11 5.21
N ILE A 664 -35.12 -3.01 4.84
CA ILE A 664 -34.50 -1.79 4.33
C ILE A 664 -34.59 -0.74 5.44
N LYS A 665 -33.44 -0.25 5.90
CA LYS A 665 -33.34 0.81 6.91
C LYS A 665 -32.98 2.12 6.21
N ASN A 666 -33.82 3.13 6.35
CA ASN A 666 -33.52 4.51 5.97
C ASN A 666 -32.88 5.20 7.18
N VAL A 667 -31.57 5.40 7.11
CA VAL A 667 -30.78 5.94 8.23
C VAL A 667 -30.35 7.38 7.94
N THR A 668 -30.43 8.21 8.97
CA THR A 668 -29.84 9.55 8.99
C THR A 668 -28.84 9.60 10.14
N VAL A 669 -27.56 9.76 9.82
CA VAL A 669 -26.47 9.82 10.79
C VAL A 669 -25.96 11.24 10.85
N ARG A 670 -26.12 11.90 11.99
CA ARG A 670 -25.50 13.20 12.27
C ARG A 670 -24.31 12.97 13.19
N ARG A 671 -23.10 13.27 12.71
CA ARG A 671 -21.85 12.90 13.40
C ARG A 671 -20.73 13.90 13.15
N THR A 672 -19.76 13.93 14.06
CA THR A 672 -18.49 14.67 13.96
C THR A 672 -17.30 13.72 13.88
N TYR A 673 -16.15 14.19 13.38
CA TYR A 673 -14.93 13.37 13.40
C TYR A 673 -14.38 13.17 14.81
N THR A 674 -14.63 14.08 15.76
CA THR A 674 -14.25 13.89 17.18
C THR A 674 -14.91 12.66 17.81
N GLU A 675 -16.11 12.29 17.36
CA GLU A 675 -16.75 11.04 17.80
C GLU A 675 -15.96 9.80 17.37
N LEU A 676 -15.12 9.87 16.34
CA LEU A 676 -14.21 8.80 15.92
C LEU A 676 -12.77 9.03 16.41
N GLY A 677 -12.53 9.98 17.32
CA GLY A 677 -11.20 10.34 17.82
C GLY A 677 -10.44 11.35 16.97
N GLY A 678 -11.06 11.89 15.91
CA GLY A 678 -10.48 12.93 15.05
C GLY A 678 -10.54 14.33 15.67
N THR A 679 -10.15 15.34 14.89
CA THR A 679 -10.01 16.73 15.37
C THR A 679 -11.15 17.65 14.93
N SER A 680 -11.89 17.30 13.87
CA SER A 680 -12.95 18.16 13.33
C SER A 680 -14.26 18.06 14.12
N THR A 681 -14.73 19.20 14.63
CA THR A 681 -15.97 19.35 15.42
C THR A 681 -17.21 19.65 14.57
N SER A 682 -17.04 19.82 13.25
CA SER A 682 -18.14 20.12 12.34
C SER A 682 -19.07 18.91 12.20
N HIS A 683 -20.37 19.14 12.39
CA HIS A 683 -21.36 18.07 12.22
C HIS A 683 -21.63 17.84 10.74
N LYS A 684 -21.52 16.59 10.32
CA LYS A 684 -21.95 16.10 9.00
C LYS A 684 -23.23 15.31 9.17
N THR A 685 -24.17 15.47 8.25
CA THR A 685 -25.40 14.68 8.19
C THR A 685 -25.34 13.81 6.94
N LEU A 686 -25.41 12.50 7.14
CA LEU A 686 -25.25 11.48 6.11
C LEU A 686 -26.53 10.66 6.03
N TYR A 687 -26.92 10.30 4.82
CA TYR A 687 -28.14 9.53 4.55
C TYR A 687 -27.77 8.26 3.82
N ALA A 688 -28.42 7.15 4.20
CA ALA A 688 -28.24 5.89 3.49
C ALA A 688 -29.47 4.99 3.60
N LEU A 689 -29.66 4.17 2.57
CA LEU A 689 -30.51 2.98 2.65
C LEU A 689 -29.62 1.76 2.91
N ILE A 690 -29.92 1.02 3.96
CA ILE A 690 -29.18 -0.19 4.34
C ILE A 690 -30.09 -1.40 4.20
N VAL A 691 -29.72 -2.33 3.33
CA VAL A 691 -30.46 -3.58 3.11
C VAL A 691 -29.83 -4.68 3.94
N THR A 692 -30.62 -5.33 4.80
CA THR A 692 -30.13 -6.37 5.73
C THR A 692 -31.00 -7.62 5.66
N THR A 693 -30.39 -8.76 5.96
CA THR A 693 -31.11 -10.02 6.21
C THR A 693 -30.53 -10.71 7.45
N THR A 694 -31.38 -11.40 8.19
CA THR A 694 -30.98 -12.17 9.39
C THR A 694 -30.77 -13.62 8.98
N LEU A 695 -29.56 -14.14 9.21
CA LEU A 695 -29.21 -15.50 8.83
C LEU A 695 -29.94 -16.52 9.72
N GLN A 696 -30.43 -17.60 9.10
CA GLN A 696 -31.11 -18.69 9.79
C GLN A 696 -30.16 -19.86 10.02
N ARG A 697 -30.23 -20.49 11.20
CA ARG A 697 -29.43 -21.70 11.50
C ARG A 697 -29.99 -22.91 10.75
N VAL A 698 -29.11 -23.80 10.29
CA VAL A 698 -29.51 -25.02 9.55
C VAL A 698 -30.14 -26.06 10.49
N SER A 699 -29.70 -26.16 11.76
CA SER A 699 -30.33 -27.00 12.78
C SER A 699 -29.97 -26.53 14.21
N PRO A 700 -30.91 -26.57 15.18
CA PRO A 700 -30.63 -26.30 16.59
C PRO A 700 -30.28 -27.59 17.36
N SER A 701 -29.02 -27.81 17.75
CA SER A 701 -28.69 -28.84 18.77
C SER A 701 -27.32 -28.67 19.44
N SER A 702 -27.00 -29.59 20.36
CA SER A 702 -26.60 -29.35 21.74
C SER A 702 -25.15 -29.74 22.08
N SER A 703 -24.22 -28.79 22.01
CA SER A 703 -23.03 -28.73 22.89
C SER A 703 -22.30 -27.41 22.70
N GLY A 704 -21.71 -26.83 23.75
CA GLY A 704 -20.86 -25.66 23.63
C GLY A 704 -19.50 -26.02 23.02
N ASN A 705 -19.00 -25.19 22.10
CA ASN A 705 -17.70 -25.25 21.39
C ASN A 705 -17.62 -25.91 20.00
N GLN A 706 -18.68 -26.53 19.47
CA GLN A 706 -18.68 -26.97 18.05
C GLN A 706 -19.13 -25.85 17.11
N TRP A 707 -18.55 -25.80 15.91
CA TRP A 707 -19.00 -24.89 14.85
C TRP A 707 -20.38 -25.31 14.36
N GLN A 708 -21.27 -24.33 14.20
CA GLN A 708 -22.64 -24.50 13.71
C GLN A 708 -22.84 -23.66 12.46
N ALA A 709 -23.39 -24.26 11.40
CA ALA A 709 -23.62 -23.59 10.13
C ALA A 709 -24.95 -22.83 10.09
N PHE A 710 -24.94 -21.71 9.37
CA PHE A 710 -26.13 -20.99 8.92
C PHE A 710 -26.44 -21.36 7.47
N GLN A 711 -27.69 -21.09 7.06
CA GLN A 711 -28.11 -21.24 5.67
C GLN A 711 -27.20 -20.38 4.76
N PRO A 712 -26.74 -20.92 3.62
CA PRO A 712 -26.01 -20.16 2.62
C PRO A 712 -26.79 -18.93 2.17
N LEU A 713 -26.09 -17.81 2.03
CA LEU A 713 -26.64 -16.58 1.47
C LEU A 713 -26.11 -16.38 0.06
N MET A 714 -27.01 -16.10 -0.89
CA MET A 714 -26.64 -15.80 -2.28
C MET A 714 -27.42 -14.60 -2.80
N TYR A 715 -26.74 -13.68 -3.48
CA TYR A 715 -27.38 -12.53 -4.12
C TYR A 715 -26.47 -11.93 -5.20
N SER A 716 -27.08 -11.14 -6.08
CA SER A 716 -26.37 -10.30 -7.03
C SER A 716 -26.61 -8.85 -6.70
N TYR A 717 -25.57 -8.03 -6.80
CA TYR A 717 -25.63 -6.59 -6.65
C TYR A 717 -25.11 -5.92 -7.92
N TYR A 718 -25.92 -5.02 -8.46
CA TYR A 718 -25.61 -4.17 -9.61
C TYR A 718 -25.51 -2.73 -9.11
N PRO A 719 -24.28 -2.21 -8.89
CA PRO A 719 -24.08 -0.86 -8.39
C PRO A 719 -24.60 0.24 -9.31
N HIS A 720 -24.59 -0.02 -10.61
CA HIS A 720 -25.04 0.90 -11.65
C HIS A 720 -25.83 0.16 -12.72
N LEU A 721 -26.95 0.75 -13.10
CA LEU A 721 -27.84 0.41 -14.19
C LEU A 721 -28.36 1.73 -14.79
N PRO A 722 -28.80 1.76 -16.05
CA PRO A 722 -29.45 2.92 -16.63
C PRO A 722 -30.63 3.42 -15.78
N ALA A 723 -30.78 4.74 -15.64
CA ALA A 723 -31.84 5.33 -14.81
C ALA A 723 -33.25 4.97 -15.26
N ASP A 724 -33.41 4.71 -16.56
CA ASP A 724 -34.65 4.37 -17.25
C ASP A 724 -34.88 2.86 -17.35
N ILE A 725 -34.07 2.04 -16.67
CA ILE A 725 -34.17 0.59 -16.77
C ILE A 725 -35.60 0.09 -16.50
N THR A 726 -36.10 -0.77 -17.38
CA THR A 726 -37.48 -1.27 -17.32
C THR A 726 -37.58 -2.52 -16.47
N ASP A 727 -38.80 -2.83 -16.03
CA ASP A 727 -39.07 -4.10 -15.33
C ASP A 727 -38.75 -5.32 -16.22
N ASP A 728 -38.97 -5.22 -17.54
CA ASP A 728 -38.63 -6.27 -18.51
C ASP A 728 -37.12 -6.45 -18.64
N GLN A 729 -36.34 -5.37 -18.58
CA GLN A 729 -34.87 -5.45 -18.58
C GLN A 729 -34.36 -6.04 -17.26
N LEU A 730 -34.95 -5.70 -16.11
CA LEU A 730 -34.62 -6.34 -14.82
C LEU A 730 -35.03 -7.81 -14.80
N ASP A 731 -36.22 -8.16 -15.30
CA ASP A 731 -36.64 -9.54 -15.50
C ASP A 731 -35.66 -10.26 -16.43
N GLY A 732 -35.23 -9.57 -17.49
CA GLY A 732 -34.18 -10.01 -18.39
C GLY A 732 -32.90 -10.33 -17.65
N LEU A 733 -32.42 -9.47 -16.74
CA LEU A 733 -31.28 -9.80 -15.88
C LEU A 733 -31.58 -11.05 -15.05
N MET A 734 -32.69 -11.09 -14.32
CA MET A 734 -33.06 -12.23 -13.46
C MET A 734 -33.19 -13.57 -14.20
N ASN A 735 -33.73 -13.56 -15.41
CA ASN A 735 -34.03 -14.75 -16.20
C ASN A 735 -32.89 -15.11 -17.17
N SER A 736 -32.05 -14.13 -17.53
CA SER A 736 -30.91 -14.35 -18.42
C SER A 736 -29.74 -15.01 -17.72
N TYR A 737 -29.73 -15.04 -16.39
CA TYR A 737 -28.74 -15.79 -15.66
C TYR A 737 -29.29 -16.72 -14.59
N THR A 738 -28.45 -17.69 -14.26
CA THR A 738 -28.71 -18.56 -13.12
C THR A 738 -27.50 -18.59 -12.22
N LEU A 739 -27.76 -18.40 -10.93
CA LEU A 739 -26.75 -18.33 -9.88
C LEU A 739 -26.86 -19.56 -8.98
N PHE A 740 -25.76 -20.30 -8.84
CA PHE A 740 -25.74 -21.54 -8.06
C PHE A 740 -24.57 -21.61 -7.09
N PHE A 741 -24.83 -22.27 -5.97
CA PHE A 741 -23.81 -22.68 -5.01
C PHE A 741 -23.69 -24.21 -4.97
N ASN A 742 -22.46 -24.72 -5.09
CA ASN A 742 -22.08 -26.15 -5.18
C ASN A 742 -22.88 -26.97 -6.22
N ASP A 743 -24.03 -27.55 -5.89
CA ASP A 743 -24.85 -28.38 -6.78
C ASP A 743 -26.28 -27.83 -6.98
N GLY A 744 -26.56 -26.64 -6.45
CA GLY A 744 -27.88 -26.02 -6.45
C GLY A 744 -28.67 -26.22 -5.15
N SER A 745 -28.12 -26.94 -4.16
CA SER A 745 -28.72 -27.03 -2.82
C SER A 745 -28.49 -25.75 -2.01
N GLN A 746 -29.56 -25.02 -1.71
CA GLN A 746 -29.52 -23.92 -0.71
C GLN A 746 -29.62 -24.42 0.74
N THR A 747 -29.68 -25.74 0.97
CA THR A 747 -29.99 -26.32 2.28
C THR A 747 -28.92 -27.30 2.80
N GLY A 748 -27.81 -27.49 2.06
CA GLY A 748 -26.84 -28.57 2.32
C GLY A 748 -25.43 -28.16 2.78
N HIS A 749 -25.17 -26.88 3.05
CA HIS A 749 -23.82 -26.45 3.47
C HIS A 749 -23.45 -26.93 4.87
N THR A 750 -22.23 -27.46 5.00
CA THR A 750 -21.64 -27.87 6.28
C THR A 750 -20.40 -27.06 6.61
N VAL A 751 -20.01 -27.00 7.90
CA VAL A 751 -18.79 -26.28 8.33
C VAL A 751 -17.53 -26.79 7.61
N ASP A 752 -17.53 -28.08 7.25
CA ASP A 752 -16.39 -28.82 6.71
C ASP A 752 -16.44 -28.96 5.19
N ASP A 753 -17.28 -28.18 4.50
CA ASP A 753 -17.36 -28.16 3.04
C ASP A 753 -15.95 -28.03 2.43
N SER A 754 -15.59 -29.04 1.63
CA SER A 754 -14.31 -29.14 0.92
C SER A 754 -14.22 -28.17 -0.26
N THR A 755 -15.37 -27.79 -0.81
CA THR A 755 -15.49 -26.91 -1.97
C THR A 755 -16.51 -25.81 -1.76
N GLY A 756 -16.28 -24.65 -2.36
CA GLY A 756 -17.30 -23.64 -2.58
C GLY A 756 -17.29 -23.22 -4.05
N MET A 757 -18.44 -23.29 -4.71
CA MET A 757 -18.58 -22.91 -6.11
C MET A 757 -19.65 -21.86 -6.28
N LEU A 758 -19.36 -20.76 -6.98
CA LEU A 758 -20.34 -19.77 -7.42
C LEU A 758 -20.34 -19.71 -8.94
N SER A 759 -21.46 -20.07 -9.57
CA SER A 759 -21.60 -20.07 -11.03
C SER A 759 -22.58 -19.00 -11.48
N TYR A 760 -22.17 -18.17 -12.43
CA TYR A 760 -23.02 -17.29 -13.23
C TYR A 760 -23.10 -17.82 -14.66
N THR A 761 -24.30 -18.07 -15.16
CA THR A 761 -24.50 -18.56 -16.54
C THR A 761 -25.35 -17.56 -17.29
N GLN A 762 -24.95 -17.07 -18.47
CA GLN A 762 -25.79 -16.23 -19.32
C GLN A 762 -25.73 -16.70 -20.78
N GLY A 763 -26.87 -17.14 -21.31
CA GLY A 763 -26.91 -17.78 -22.63
C GLY A 763 -25.98 -19.00 -22.69
N GLY A 764 -25.07 -19.03 -23.66
CA GLY A 764 -24.05 -20.08 -23.79
C GLY A 764 -22.78 -19.86 -22.97
N ASN A 765 -22.67 -18.71 -22.29
CA ASN A 765 -21.50 -18.37 -21.48
C ASN A 765 -21.70 -18.81 -20.03
N LYS A 766 -20.65 -19.33 -19.40
CA LYS A 766 -20.67 -19.74 -18.00
C LYS A 766 -19.38 -19.31 -17.32
N ILE A 767 -19.49 -18.61 -16.20
CA ILE A 767 -18.38 -18.08 -15.42
C ILE A 767 -18.52 -18.67 -14.03
N ILE A 768 -17.50 -19.40 -13.59
CA ILE A 768 -17.53 -20.17 -12.35
C ILE A 768 -16.32 -19.80 -11.50
N ALA A 769 -16.57 -19.26 -10.32
CA ALA A 769 -15.59 -19.16 -9.25
C ALA A 769 -15.65 -20.44 -8.42
N LEU A 770 -14.55 -21.18 -8.36
CA LEU A 770 -14.47 -22.47 -7.70
C LEU A 770 -13.29 -22.49 -6.71
N ASN A 771 -13.60 -22.72 -5.45
CA ASN A 771 -12.65 -22.79 -4.35
C ASN A 771 -12.58 -24.22 -3.83
N PHE A 772 -11.40 -24.81 -3.85
CA PHE A 772 -11.07 -26.07 -3.20
C PHE A 772 -10.35 -25.75 -1.90
N TYR A 773 -11.03 -25.88 -0.76
CA TYR A 773 -10.44 -25.64 0.56
C TYR A 773 -9.48 -26.77 0.96
N ASN A 774 -9.72 -27.98 0.45
CA ASN A 774 -8.87 -29.16 0.57
C ASN A 774 -8.92 -30.00 -0.73
N PRO A 775 -8.00 -30.96 -0.94
CA PRO A 775 -8.01 -31.85 -2.10
C PRO A 775 -9.37 -32.53 -2.26
N SER A 776 -10.06 -32.26 -3.37
CA SER A 776 -11.44 -32.70 -3.57
C SER A 776 -11.87 -32.57 -5.02
N THR A 777 -13.09 -33.03 -5.32
CA THR A 777 -13.73 -32.96 -6.63
C THR A 777 -15.01 -32.14 -6.54
N ALA A 778 -15.20 -31.24 -7.49
CA ALA A 778 -16.42 -30.47 -7.66
C ALA A 778 -17.12 -30.86 -8.96
N THR A 779 -18.42 -31.09 -8.91
CA THR A 779 -19.26 -31.29 -10.10
C THR A 779 -19.71 -29.93 -10.62
N LEU A 780 -19.46 -29.64 -11.90
CA LEU A 780 -19.87 -28.37 -12.49
C LEU A 780 -21.39 -28.33 -12.65
N TYR A 781 -22.01 -27.26 -12.17
CA TYR A 781 -23.46 -27.09 -12.19
C TYR A 781 -24.08 -27.39 -13.58
N GLY A 782 -25.16 -28.18 -13.62
CA GLY A 782 -25.89 -28.49 -14.86
C GLY A 782 -25.13 -29.39 -15.84
N SER A 783 -24.10 -30.11 -15.37
CA SER A 783 -23.34 -31.07 -16.19
C SER A 783 -22.89 -32.28 -15.37
N ALA A 784 -22.55 -33.38 -16.04
CA ALA A 784 -21.86 -34.52 -15.43
C ALA A 784 -20.33 -34.29 -15.31
N ASN A 785 -19.85 -33.13 -15.77
CA ASN A 785 -18.42 -32.83 -15.82
C ASN A 785 -17.92 -32.48 -14.43
N THR A 786 -16.74 -32.97 -14.10
CA THR A 786 -16.13 -32.72 -12.79
C THR A 786 -14.77 -32.06 -12.94
N VAL A 787 -14.42 -31.27 -11.93
CA VAL A 787 -13.11 -30.65 -11.76
C VAL A 787 -12.54 -31.15 -10.45
N THR A 788 -11.39 -31.81 -10.51
CA THR A 788 -10.69 -32.34 -9.34
C THR A 788 -9.42 -31.55 -9.10
N SER A 789 -9.18 -31.15 -7.85
CA SER A 789 -7.91 -30.53 -7.44
C SER A 789 -7.21 -31.43 -6.44
N SER A 790 -5.92 -31.71 -6.66
CA SER A 790 -5.08 -32.48 -5.73
C SER A 790 -4.68 -31.71 -4.47
N ALA A 791 -4.98 -30.41 -4.40
CA ALA A 791 -4.54 -29.50 -3.35
C ALA A 791 -5.58 -28.38 -3.13
N THR A 792 -5.36 -27.57 -2.09
CA THR A 792 -6.08 -26.29 -1.93
C THR A 792 -5.83 -25.41 -3.15
N ALA A 793 -6.90 -24.94 -3.78
CA ALA A 793 -6.82 -24.17 -5.02
C ALA A 793 -7.99 -23.19 -5.16
N GLN A 794 -7.73 -22.05 -5.78
CA GLN A 794 -8.75 -21.15 -6.30
C GLN A 794 -8.72 -21.23 -7.83
N VAL A 795 -9.89 -21.43 -8.44
CA VAL A 795 -10.06 -21.66 -9.87
C VAL A 795 -11.13 -20.71 -10.41
N LEU A 796 -10.80 -20.00 -11.50
CA LEU A 796 -11.78 -19.29 -12.32
C LEU A 796 -11.95 -20.06 -13.63
N PHE A 797 -13.15 -20.57 -13.86
CA PHE A 797 -13.50 -21.34 -15.04
C PHE A 797 -14.51 -20.55 -15.88
N VAL A 798 -14.12 -20.20 -17.10
CA VAL A 798 -14.93 -19.45 -18.06
C VAL A 798 -15.17 -20.31 -19.29
N GLN A 799 -16.43 -20.48 -19.64
CA GLN A 799 -16.89 -21.21 -20.81
C GLN A 799 -17.61 -20.24 -21.74
N THR A 800 -17.24 -20.28 -23.02
CA THR A 800 -17.98 -19.65 -24.12
C THR A 800 -18.33 -20.71 -25.16
N SER A 801 -19.05 -20.35 -26.21
CA SER A 801 -19.35 -21.29 -27.31
C SER A 801 -18.12 -21.87 -28.01
N LYS A 802 -16.96 -21.19 -27.94
CA LYS A 802 -15.74 -21.56 -28.66
C LYS A 802 -14.62 -22.09 -27.78
N GLN A 803 -14.61 -21.79 -26.48
CA GLN A 803 -13.47 -22.12 -25.62
C GLN A 803 -13.84 -22.29 -24.14
N TYR A 804 -12.98 -23.02 -23.43
CA TYR A 804 -12.84 -22.97 -21.98
C TYR A 804 -11.56 -22.22 -21.62
N THR A 805 -11.64 -21.24 -20.73
CA THR A 805 -10.50 -20.56 -20.11
C THR A 805 -10.50 -20.89 -18.62
N ILE A 806 -9.43 -21.48 -18.12
CA ILE A 806 -9.29 -21.87 -16.72
C ILE A 806 -8.05 -21.19 -16.16
N THR A 807 -8.21 -20.45 -15.06
CA THR A 807 -7.11 -19.86 -14.30
C THR A 807 -7.05 -20.50 -12.93
N ILE A 808 -5.84 -20.88 -12.46
CA ILE A 808 -5.60 -21.59 -11.20
C ILE A 808 -4.61 -20.80 -10.36
N ARG A 809 -4.82 -20.77 -9.05
CA ARG A 809 -3.91 -20.21 -8.04
C ARG A 809 -3.91 -21.07 -6.77
N ASN A 810 -2.79 -21.11 -6.05
CA ASN A 810 -2.79 -21.55 -4.66
C ASN A 810 -3.15 -20.36 -3.74
N PRO A 811 -4.31 -20.32 -3.08
CA PRO A 811 -4.71 -19.14 -2.30
C PRO A 811 -4.14 -19.12 -0.87
N THR A 812 -3.31 -20.09 -0.47
CA THR A 812 -2.83 -20.22 0.92
C THR A 812 -1.29 -20.17 1.04
N SER A 813 -0.54 -20.82 0.15
CA SER A 813 0.92 -21.00 0.31
C SER A 813 1.76 -19.90 -0.35
N PHE A 814 2.78 -19.41 0.36
CA PHE A 814 3.77 -18.46 -0.18
C PHE A 814 4.87 -19.14 -0.99
N THR A 815 5.16 -20.40 -0.66
CA THR A 815 6.05 -21.24 -1.46
C THR A 815 5.32 -21.88 -2.63
N THR A 816 6.04 -22.19 -3.71
CA THR A 816 5.45 -22.89 -4.85
C THR A 816 5.09 -24.33 -4.47
N THR A 817 3.82 -24.68 -4.60
CA THR A 817 3.30 -26.03 -4.34
C THR A 817 2.74 -26.62 -5.62
N GLU A 818 2.82 -27.94 -5.75
CA GLU A 818 2.26 -28.62 -6.92
C GLU A 818 0.73 -28.75 -6.78
N ILE A 819 0.01 -28.30 -7.79
CA ILE A 819 -1.44 -28.46 -7.93
C ILE A 819 -1.68 -29.20 -9.24
N ARG A 820 -2.25 -30.41 -9.14
CA ARG A 820 -2.80 -31.15 -10.26
C ARG A 820 -4.30 -30.88 -10.33
N LEU A 821 -4.73 -30.26 -11.42
CA LEU A 821 -6.13 -30.05 -11.76
C LEU A 821 -6.55 -31.04 -12.84
N GLU A 822 -7.65 -31.77 -12.63
CA GLU A 822 -8.22 -32.69 -13.61
C GLU A 822 -9.61 -32.22 -14.03
N LEU A 823 -9.83 -32.11 -15.34
CA LEU A 823 -11.11 -31.85 -15.98
C LEU A 823 -11.62 -33.17 -16.56
N ASN A 824 -12.71 -33.71 -16.02
CA ASN A 824 -13.23 -35.03 -16.39
C ASN A 824 -14.61 -34.92 -17.03
N GLY A 825 -14.82 -35.67 -18.11
CA GLY A 825 -16.12 -35.78 -18.80
C GLY A 825 -16.36 -34.76 -19.91
N PHE A 826 -15.36 -33.96 -20.31
CA PHE A 826 -15.50 -32.93 -21.34
C PHE A 826 -15.33 -33.53 -22.75
N THR A 827 -16.42 -33.72 -23.48
CA THR A 827 -16.45 -34.45 -24.77
C THR A 827 -16.12 -33.59 -26.00
N ASP A 828 -16.09 -32.27 -25.85
CA ASP A 828 -15.94 -31.29 -26.94
C ASP A 828 -14.58 -30.59 -26.93
N MET A 829 -13.57 -31.16 -26.25
CA MET A 829 -12.21 -30.62 -26.23
C MET A 829 -11.49 -30.95 -27.54
N ALA A 830 -11.32 -29.97 -28.42
CA ALA A 830 -10.66 -30.14 -29.71
C ALA A 830 -9.13 -29.92 -29.62
N SER A 831 -8.69 -28.91 -28.86
CA SER A 831 -7.27 -28.64 -28.63
C SER A 831 -7.05 -27.93 -27.29
N VAL A 832 -5.83 -28.02 -26.75
CA VAL A 832 -5.47 -27.46 -25.45
C VAL A 832 -4.16 -26.69 -25.58
N GLN A 833 -4.14 -25.50 -24.97
CA GLN A 833 -2.95 -24.71 -24.68
C GLN A 833 -2.90 -24.48 -23.17
N HIS A 834 -1.72 -24.55 -22.57
CA HIS A 834 -1.56 -24.22 -21.15
C HIS A 834 -0.20 -23.62 -20.85
N TRP A 835 -0.16 -22.81 -19.80
CA TRP A 835 1.05 -22.19 -19.27
C TRP A 835 1.40 -22.68 -17.87
N CYS A 836 1.02 -23.92 -17.57
CA CYS A 836 1.44 -24.64 -16.37
C CYS A 836 2.76 -25.40 -16.61
N THR A 837 3.19 -26.18 -15.61
CA THR A 837 4.42 -26.99 -15.67
C THR A 837 4.30 -28.17 -16.63
N THR A 838 3.17 -28.89 -16.65
CA THR A 838 2.90 -29.98 -17.60
C THR A 838 1.41 -30.23 -17.73
N GLY A 839 0.97 -30.85 -18.82
CA GLY A 839 -0.40 -31.29 -19.00
C GLY A 839 -0.48 -32.56 -19.83
N GLY A 840 -1.68 -33.11 -19.96
CA GLY A 840 -1.90 -34.31 -20.77
C GLY A 840 -3.29 -34.87 -20.60
N SER A 841 -3.58 -35.96 -21.30
CA SER A 841 -4.87 -36.65 -21.23
C SER A 841 -4.74 -38.01 -20.54
N THR A 842 -5.70 -38.34 -19.67
CA THR A 842 -5.85 -39.67 -19.04
C THR A 842 -6.95 -40.51 -19.70
N GLY A 843 -7.56 -40.01 -20.78
CA GLY A 843 -8.67 -40.66 -21.49
C GLY A 843 -9.36 -39.70 -22.45
N ALA A 844 -10.20 -40.20 -23.36
CA ALA A 844 -10.75 -39.41 -24.47
C ALA A 844 -11.40 -38.07 -24.07
N ASN A 845 -11.97 -37.98 -22.87
CA ASN A 845 -12.70 -36.81 -22.37
C ASN A 845 -12.08 -36.20 -21.09
N ASN A 846 -10.83 -36.55 -20.78
CA ASN A 846 -10.16 -36.16 -19.55
C ASN A 846 -8.87 -35.38 -19.86
N LEU A 847 -8.71 -34.23 -19.22
CA LEU A 847 -7.51 -33.40 -19.27
C LEU A 847 -6.98 -33.24 -17.85
N TYR A 848 -5.68 -33.44 -17.65
CA TYR A 848 -5.02 -32.99 -16.43
C TYR A 848 -3.97 -31.93 -16.76
N VAL A 849 -3.79 -31.02 -15.81
CA VAL A 849 -2.72 -30.03 -15.87
C VAL A 849 -2.11 -29.86 -14.49
N VAL A 850 -0.79 -29.77 -14.42
CA VAL A 850 -0.02 -29.64 -13.19
C VAL A 850 0.71 -28.30 -13.20
N GLY A 851 0.44 -27.46 -12.22
CA GLY A 851 1.15 -26.20 -11.99
C GLY A 851 1.90 -26.20 -10.67
N ARG A 852 3.11 -25.65 -10.64
CA ARG A 852 3.82 -25.30 -9.40
C ARG A 852 3.52 -23.85 -9.05
N LEU A 853 2.59 -23.63 -8.14
CA LEU A 853 1.97 -22.32 -7.89
C LEU A 853 2.17 -21.89 -6.44
N SER A 854 2.61 -20.66 -6.26
CA SER A 854 2.50 -19.91 -5.01
C SER A 854 1.21 -19.09 -5.01
N ARG A 855 0.99 -18.33 -3.94
CA ARG A 855 -0.08 -17.33 -3.84
C ARG A 855 0.00 -16.25 -4.89
N THR A 856 1.19 -15.81 -5.31
CA THR A 856 1.35 -14.72 -6.28
C THR A 856 1.28 -15.19 -7.73
N ALA A 857 1.57 -16.47 -7.97
CA ALA A 857 1.56 -17.05 -9.30
C ALA A 857 0.17 -17.58 -9.71
N THR A 858 -0.12 -17.51 -11.01
CA THR A 858 -1.26 -18.20 -11.62
C THR A 858 -0.79 -19.11 -12.74
N CYS A 859 -1.56 -20.16 -13.00
CA CYS A 859 -1.50 -20.87 -14.27
C CYS A 859 -2.78 -20.65 -15.07
N GLN A 860 -2.66 -20.57 -16.40
CA GLN A 860 -3.80 -20.55 -17.33
C GLN A 860 -3.82 -21.74 -18.28
N ILE A 861 -5.03 -22.16 -18.61
CA ILE A 861 -5.37 -23.23 -19.54
C ILE A 861 -6.45 -22.70 -20.48
N VAL A 862 -6.24 -22.86 -21.78
CA VAL A 862 -7.22 -22.54 -22.82
C VAL A 862 -7.51 -23.79 -23.62
N VAL A 863 -8.77 -24.20 -23.65
CA VAL A 863 -9.25 -25.35 -24.40
C VAL A 863 -10.15 -24.85 -25.51
N THR A 864 -9.81 -25.12 -26.77
CA THR A 864 -10.71 -24.84 -27.89
C THR A 864 -11.79 -25.91 -27.95
N ARG A 865 -13.05 -25.47 -28.07
CA ARG A 865 -14.23 -26.34 -28.15
C ARG A 865 -14.57 -26.65 -29.60
N GLY A 866 -14.94 -27.90 -29.87
CA GLY A 866 -15.36 -28.34 -31.20
C GLY A 866 -15.54 -29.85 -31.31
N ALA A 867 -15.99 -30.31 -32.48
CA ALA A 867 -15.98 -31.74 -32.80
C ALA A 867 -14.52 -32.21 -32.87
N SER A 868 -14.13 -33.09 -31.95
CA SER A 868 -12.76 -33.59 -31.89
C SER A 868 -12.63 -34.86 -32.74
N PRO A 869 -11.85 -34.85 -33.85
CA PRO A 869 -11.65 -36.04 -34.68
C PRO A 869 -10.65 -37.04 -34.08
N ALA A 870 -9.90 -36.68 -33.02
CA ALA A 870 -8.88 -37.51 -32.41
C ALA A 870 -8.76 -37.28 -30.88
N PRO A 871 -8.37 -38.30 -30.08
CA PRO A 871 -8.13 -38.12 -28.63
C PRO A 871 -7.02 -37.10 -28.36
N LEU A 872 -7.12 -36.37 -27.25
CA LEU A 872 -6.04 -35.48 -26.80
C LEU A 872 -4.76 -36.29 -26.51
N PRO A 873 -3.56 -35.72 -26.76
CA PRO A 873 -2.29 -36.38 -26.44
C PRO A 873 -2.16 -36.72 -24.95
N SER A 874 -1.52 -37.85 -24.64
CA SER A 874 -1.23 -38.27 -23.25
C SER A 874 -0.28 -37.32 -22.52
N ASN A 875 0.57 -36.61 -23.28
CA ASN A 875 1.43 -35.54 -22.80
C ASN A 875 1.27 -34.32 -23.71
N ILE A 876 0.97 -33.18 -23.11
CA ILE A 876 0.85 -31.88 -23.76
C ILE A 876 1.91 -30.99 -23.11
N PRO A 877 2.94 -30.55 -23.86
CA PRO A 877 3.96 -29.67 -23.32
C PRO A 877 3.39 -28.26 -23.07
N PRO A 878 3.98 -27.48 -22.14
CA PRO A 878 3.62 -26.09 -21.95
C PRO A 878 3.72 -25.27 -23.23
N SER A 879 2.75 -24.40 -23.46
CA SER A 879 2.72 -23.46 -24.56
C SER A 879 3.90 -22.49 -24.49
N THR A 880 4.52 -22.20 -25.64
CA THR A 880 5.54 -21.16 -25.77
C THR A 880 4.89 -19.77 -25.84
N GLY A 881 5.50 -18.76 -25.24
CA GLY A 881 4.99 -17.38 -25.25
C GLY A 881 4.24 -17.01 -23.96
N ARG A 882 3.65 -15.81 -23.94
CA ARG A 882 2.93 -15.31 -22.76
C ARG A 882 1.53 -15.93 -22.69
N PRO A 883 1.02 -16.25 -21.48
CA PRO A 883 -0.38 -16.63 -21.32
C PRO A 883 -1.33 -15.51 -21.79
N PRO A 884 -2.60 -15.85 -22.09
CA PRO A 884 -3.63 -14.91 -22.53
C PRO A 884 -3.75 -13.72 -21.58
N TYR A 885 -3.59 -13.99 -20.29
CA TYR A 885 -3.53 -12.98 -19.24
C TYR A 885 -2.22 -13.12 -18.45
N VAL A 886 -1.60 -12.00 -18.08
CA VAL A 886 -0.46 -11.97 -17.16
C VAL A 886 -0.80 -10.97 -16.05
N PRO A 887 -0.97 -11.41 -14.80
CA PRO A 887 -1.08 -10.49 -13.67
C PRO A 887 0.32 -9.91 -13.30
N PRO A 888 0.42 -8.64 -12.87
CA PRO A 888 -0.54 -7.56 -13.00
C PRO A 888 -0.37 -6.75 -14.33
N SER A 889 -1.47 -6.62 -15.07
CA SER A 889 -1.81 -5.61 -16.10
C SER A 889 -1.27 -5.72 -17.55
N LYS A 890 -2.22 -5.99 -18.47
CA LYS A 890 -2.64 -4.97 -19.45
C LYS A 890 -4.13 -4.63 -19.18
N PRO A 891 -4.57 -3.36 -19.20
CA PRO A 891 -5.99 -3.01 -19.16
C PRO A 891 -6.75 -3.67 -20.31
N LEU A 892 -8.08 -3.81 -20.17
CA LEU A 892 -8.97 -4.31 -21.22
C LEU A 892 -8.83 -3.50 -22.53
N ASP A 893 -8.44 -2.23 -22.44
CA ASP A 893 -8.25 -1.33 -23.59
C ASP A 893 -7.10 -1.77 -24.52
N ASP A 894 -6.07 -2.45 -24.01
CA ASP A 894 -4.99 -3.02 -24.84
C ASP A 894 -5.41 -4.34 -25.52
N LEU A 895 -6.52 -4.96 -25.10
CA LEU A 895 -7.02 -6.25 -25.61
C LEU A 895 -8.23 -6.10 -26.56
N LEU A 896 -8.84 -4.90 -26.60
CA LEU A 896 -9.98 -4.58 -27.46
C LEU A 896 -9.64 -3.68 -28.66
N TYR A 897 -8.36 -3.31 -28.85
CA TYR A 897 -7.93 -2.68 -30.10
C TYR A 897 -7.83 -3.72 -31.21
N ASP A 898 -8.96 -3.96 -31.87
CA ASP A 898 -8.98 -4.54 -33.21
C ASP A 898 -8.34 -3.53 -34.17
N THR A 899 -7.10 -3.81 -34.59
CA THR A 899 -6.38 -3.03 -35.61
C THR A 899 -6.94 -3.22 -37.03
N SER A 900 -8.11 -3.87 -37.20
CA SER A 900 -8.66 -4.18 -38.52
C SER A 900 -9.34 -3.02 -39.26
N THR A 901 -9.44 -1.82 -38.68
CA THR A 901 -10.13 -0.69 -39.35
C THR A 901 -9.29 0.53 -39.74
N ASP A 902 -7.97 0.54 -39.56
CA ASP A 902 -7.11 1.58 -40.16
C ASP A 902 -6.08 0.96 -41.10
N THR A 903 -6.48 0.84 -42.36
CA THR A 903 -5.54 0.67 -43.47
C THR A 903 -4.84 2.01 -43.71
N ILE A 904 -3.61 2.14 -43.23
CA ILE A 904 -2.65 3.11 -43.78
C ILE A 904 -1.70 2.33 -44.68
N ASP A 905 -1.79 2.60 -45.98
CA ASP A 905 -0.85 2.13 -47.00
C ASP A 905 0.58 2.59 -46.64
N ILE A 906 1.41 1.63 -46.25
CA ILE A 906 2.85 1.86 -46.13
C ILE A 906 3.45 1.72 -47.54
N LEU A 907 3.73 2.86 -48.17
CA LEU A 907 4.67 2.91 -49.29
C LEU A 907 6.04 2.35 -48.85
N SER A 908 6.56 1.43 -49.65
CA SER A 908 7.77 0.64 -49.39
C SER A 908 9.03 1.47 -49.14
N PRO A 909 9.97 0.96 -48.31
CA PRO A 909 11.24 1.60 -48.02
C PRO A 909 12.27 1.33 -49.13
N THR A 910 12.79 2.39 -49.74
CA THR A 910 14.06 2.32 -50.47
C THR A 910 15.15 3.05 -49.68
N GLU A 911 16.26 2.33 -49.51
CA GLU A 911 17.62 2.82 -49.22
C GLU A 911 17.91 3.47 -47.86
N ASN A 912 18.45 2.67 -46.93
CA ASN A 912 19.79 2.92 -46.36
C ASN A 912 20.28 1.76 -45.48
N LYS A 913 20.68 0.67 -46.13
CA LYS A 913 21.38 -0.45 -45.48
C LYS A 913 22.89 -0.28 -45.70
N ARG A 914 23.52 0.67 -44.99
CA ARG A 914 25.00 0.83 -44.97
C ARG A 914 25.52 1.73 -43.84
N ARG A 915 25.05 1.53 -42.60
CA ARG A 915 25.67 2.16 -41.40
C ARG A 915 25.72 1.28 -40.14
N ALA A 916 25.17 0.07 -40.15
CA ALA A 916 25.08 -0.78 -38.96
C ALA A 916 26.29 -1.69 -38.69
N ASP A 917 27.15 -1.95 -39.68
CA ASP A 917 28.22 -2.96 -39.53
C ASP A 917 29.56 -2.42 -38.96
N TRP A 918 29.77 -1.10 -38.92
CA TRP A 918 31.01 -0.51 -38.40
C TRP A 918 30.99 -0.21 -36.88
N MET A 919 29.80 -0.05 -36.28
CA MET A 919 29.68 0.22 -34.84
C MET A 919 29.93 -1.02 -33.99
N ILE A 920 29.59 -2.21 -34.50
CA ILE A 920 29.80 -3.48 -33.78
C ILE A 920 31.29 -3.86 -33.76
N ALA A 921 32.03 -3.58 -34.84
CA ALA A 921 33.46 -3.85 -34.91
C ALA A 921 34.28 -2.99 -33.93
N ILE A 922 33.92 -1.71 -33.75
CA ILE A 922 34.60 -0.81 -32.82
C ILE A 922 34.39 -1.23 -31.37
N LEU A 923 33.17 -1.66 -31.00
CA LEU A 923 32.86 -2.13 -29.65
C LEU A 923 33.64 -3.40 -29.28
N VAL A 924 33.85 -4.32 -30.24
CA VAL A 924 34.64 -5.54 -30.02
C VAL A 924 36.13 -5.22 -29.84
N ILE A 925 36.68 -4.27 -30.60
CA ILE A 925 38.09 -3.87 -30.47
C ILE A 925 38.35 -3.19 -29.12
N VAL A 926 37.43 -2.35 -28.65
CA VAL A 926 37.53 -1.69 -27.33
C VAL A 926 37.48 -2.72 -26.19
N ALA A 927 36.61 -3.73 -26.31
CA ALA A 927 36.54 -4.81 -25.32
C ALA A 927 37.84 -5.63 -25.24
N VAL A 928 38.44 -5.97 -26.38
CA VAL A 928 39.72 -6.71 -26.43
C VAL A 928 40.87 -5.90 -25.82
N MET A 929 40.92 -4.59 -26.09
CA MET A 929 41.92 -3.68 -25.49
C MET A 929 41.77 -3.58 -23.97
N LEU A 930 40.54 -3.50 -23.45
CA LEU A 930 40.28 -3.48 -22.00
C LEU A 930 40.72 -4.78 -21.32
N ILE A 931 40.47 -5.94 -21.94
CA ILE A 931 40.90 -7.24 -21.42
C ILE A 931 42.44 -7.33 -21.37
N ALA A 932 43.14 -6.84 -22.41
CA ALA A 932 44.60 -6.81 -22.44
C ALA A 932 45.20 -5.90 -21.34
N VAL A 933 44.60 -4.74 -21.09
CA VAL A 933 45.01 -3.82 -20.01
C VAL A 933 44.81 -4.46 -18.63
N CYS A 934 43.66 -5.13 -18.41
CA CYS A 934 43.40 -5.85 -17.16
C CYS A 934 44.42 -6.98 -16.91
N MET A 935 44.79 -7.73 -17.95
CA MET A 935 45.84 -8.75 -17.84
C MET A 935 47.21 -8.15 -17.51
N ALA A 936 47.58 -7.02 -18.12
CA ALA A 936 48.82 -6.32 -17.83
C ALA A 936 48.89 -5.82 -16.37
N ILE A 937 47.78 -5.27 -15.85
CA ILE A 937 47.68 -4.83 -14.45
C ILE A 937 47.76 -6.03 -13.49
N GLY A 938 47.13 -7.16 -13.83
CA GLY A 938 47.21 -8.40 -13.05
C GLY A 938 48.64 -8.95 -12.96
N ILE A 939 49.36 -8.99 -14.09
CA ILE A 939 50.77 -9.41 -14.15
C ILE A 939 51.65 -8.45 -13.35
N TRP A 940 51.42 -7.14 -13.47
CA TRP A 940 52.17 -6.13 -12.71
C TRP A 940 51.98 -6.29 -11.20
N LYS A 941 50.74 -6.48 -10.72
CA LYS A 941 50.47 -6.75 -9.29
C LYS A 941 51.12 -8.05 -8.80
N CYS A 942 51.12 -9.11 -9.61
CA CYS A 942 51.78 -10.37 -9.26
C CYS A 942 53.31 -10.20 -9.12
N ILE A 943 53.94 -9.42 -10.00
CA ILE A 943 55.38 -9.11 -9.92
C ILE A 943 55.69 -8.27 -8.66
N THR A 944 54.84 -7.31 -8.31
CA THR A 944 55.01 -6.46 -7.13
C THR A 944 54.86 -7.26 -5.83
N ILE A 945 53.89 -8.17 -5.74
CA ILE A 945 53.72 -9.07 -4.58
C ILE A 945 54.90 -10.05 -4.46
N ARG A 946 55.43 -10.55 -5.59
CA ARG A 946 56.61 -11.42 -5.59
C ARG A 946 57.86 -10.68 -5.06
N ARG A 947 58.03 -9.40 -5.37
CA ARG A 947 59.13 -8.56 -4.82
C ARG A 947 58.96 -8.32 -3.31
N ALA A 948 57.73 -8.12 -2.82
CA ALA A 948 57.46 -7.97 -1.39
C ALA A 948 57.78 -9.25 -0.59
N PHE A 949 57.52 -10.44 -1.15
CA PHE A 949 57.82 -11.72 -0.51
C PHE A 949 59.33 -12.03 -0.38
N VAL A 950 60.15 -11.53 -1.31
CA VAL A 950 61.63 -11.67 -1.23
C VAL A 950 62.19 -10.81 -0.08
N HIS A 951 61.53 -9.70 0.26
CA HIS A 951 61.95 -8.82 1.36
C HIS A 951 61.60 -9.41 2.74
N VAL A 952 60.49 -10.14 2.86
CA VAL A 952 60.05 -10.81 4.10
C VAL A 952 60.92 -12.04 4.43
N LYS A 953 61.48 -12.71 3.41
CA LYS A 953 62.39 -13.86 3.60
C LYS A 953 63.79 -13.45 4.12
N GLY A 954 64.17 -12.18 3.97
CA GLY A 954 65.44 -11.63 4.49
C GLY A 954 65.42 -11.30 5.98
N GLU A 955 64.26 -10.90 6.52
CA GLU A 955 64.08 -10.52 7.93
C GLU A 955 63.89 -11.72 8.87
N LEU A 956 63.44 -12.87 8.35
CA LEU A 956 63.24 -14.10 9.14
C LEU A 956 64.52 -14.92 9.45
N ARG A 957 65.70 -14.43 9.05
CA ARG A 957 67.01 -15.09 9.32
C ARG A 957 67.80 -14.49 10.49
N LYS A 958 67.22 -13.57 11.28
CA LYS A 958 67.93 -12.82 12.34
C LYS A 958 67.41 -13.01 13.77
N LEU A 959 66.76 -14.13 14.10
CA LEU A 959 66.38 -14.44 15.48
C LEU A 959 66.98 -15.78 15.91
N GLU A 960 68.03 -15.71 16.73
CA GLU A 960 68.59 -16.84 17.50
C GLU A 960 67.74 -17.13 18.76
N PRO A 961 67.81 -18.36 19.31
CA PRO A 961 66.84 -18.87 20.27
C PRO A 961 67.24 -18.60 21.74
N ILE A 962 66.25 -18.33 22.60
CA ILE A 962 66.42 -18.31 24.06
C ILE A 962 65.61 -19.47 24.68
N ASN A 963 66.33 -20.36 25.35
CA ASN A 963 65.86 -21.47 26.18
C ASN A 963 65.59 -21.01 27.62
N LEU A 964 64.63 -21.66 28.32
CA LEU A 964 64.64 -22.05 29.75
C LEU A 964 63.29 -22.76 30.12
N PRO A 965 63.20 -23.56 31.22
CA PRO A 965 63.01 -25.02 31.17
C PRO A 965 61.80 -25.60 31.97
N GLU A 966 61.67 -26.93 31.95
CA GLU A 966 60.69 -27.80 32.63
C GLU A 966 60.74 -27.80 34.17
N THR A 967 59.58 -27.71 34.85
CA THR A 967 59.22 -28.37 36.14
C THR A 967 57.68 -28.19 36.36
N ILE A 968 56.80 -29.19 36.18
CA ILE A 968 56.34 -30.26 37.10
C ILE A 968 55.43 -29.78 38.28
N THR A 969 54.14 -30.19 38.22
CA THR A 969 53.25 -30.78 39.27
C THR A 969 52.14 -30.04 40.06
N HIS A 970 50.99 -30.75 40.04
CA HIS A 970 50.04 -31.14 41.10
C HIS A 970 48.93 -30.23 41.67
N LEU A 971 47.73 -30.84 41.67
CA LEU A 971 46.50 -30.55 42.44
C LEU A 971 46.74 -30.45 43.96
N ASN A 972 45.95 -29.64 44.68
CA ASN A 972 44.98 -30.17 45.66
C ASN A 972 43.94 -29.14 46.16
N THR A 973 42.77 -29.67 46.51
CA THR A 973 41.58 -29.06 47.11
C THR A 973 41.61 -29.01 48.65
N GLN A 974 40.74 -28.15 49.21
CA GLN A 974 40.13 -28.11 50.57
C GLN A 974 40.73 -27.22 51.67
N GLU A 975 39.94 -26.21 52.08
CA GLU A 975 39.43 -25.89 53.45
C GLU A 975 38.41 -24.74 53.28
N LEU A 976 37.09 -24.93 53.33
CA LEU A 976 36.13 -25.18 54.42
C LEU A 976 35.91 -24.02 55.43
N ASN A 977 34.77 -23.32 55.24
CA ASN A 977 33.74 -22.94 56.23
C ASN A 977 33.56 -21.53 56.81
N VAL A 978 32.25 -21.24 57.00
CA VAL A 978 31.53 -20.27 57.88
C VAL A 978 31.19 -18.91 57.22
N ASN A 979 29.96 -18.42 57.01
CA ASN A 979 28.54 -18.73 57.37
C ASN A 979 27.64 -18.03 56.32
N LEU A 980 26.66 -18.67 55.64
CA LEU A 980 25.27 -18.99 56.03
C LEU A 980 24.27 -17.81 56.09
N ALA A 981 23.43 -17.68 55.04
CA ALA A 981 21.95 -17.61 55.05
C ALA A 981 21.45 -17.30 53.61
N GLN A 982 21.05 -18.31 52.80
CA GLN A 982 19.66 -18.77 52.54
C GLN A 982 18.73 -17.67 51.95
N ASN A 983 18.05 -17.81 50.81
CA ASN A 983 17.51 -19.00 50.17
C ASN A 983 17.37 -18.90 48.63
N GLN A 984 17.58 -20.05 47.99
CA GLN A 984 17.36 -20.38 46.59
C GLN A 984 15.89 -20.65 46.28
N MET A 985 15.47 -20.41 45.03
CA MET A 985 14.95 -21.48 44.15
C MET A 985 14.82 -20.99 42.71
N SER A 986 15.73 -21.45 41.86
CA SER A 986 15.54 -21.49 40.40
C SER A 986 15.35 -22.96 40.02
N PRO A 987 14.34 -23.34 39.21
CA PRO A 987 14.36 -24.62 38.54
C PRO A 987 15.18 -24.51 37.25
N ARG A 988 16.18 -25.38 37.13
CA ARG A 988 16.80 -25.76 35.86
C ARG A 988 15.76 -26.49 35.02
N PHE A 989 15.63 -26.14 33.74
CA PHE A 989 15.04 -27.04 32.75
C PHE A 989 16.11 -27.49 31.76
N ASN A 990 16.29 -28.81 31.73
CA ASN A 990 17.16 -29.54 30.83
C ASN A 990 16.37 -29.75 29.53
N ILE A 991 16.86 -29.22 28.41
CA ILE A 991 16.20 -29.39 27.10
C ILE A 991 16.73 -30.69 26.51
N THR A 992 15.92 -31.74 26.59
CA THR A 992 16.01 -32.89 25.69
C THR A 992 14.86 -32.82 24.71
N ASN A 993 15.17 -32.98 23.42
CA ASN A 993 14.23 -33.06 22.32
C ASN A 993 13.08 -34.01 22.63
N ASP A 994 11.88 -33.47 22.83
CA ASP A 994 10.59 -34.05 22.42
C ASP A 994 9.47 -33.01 22.63
N TYR A 995 8.44 -33.07 21.78
CA TYR A 995 7.35 -32.10 21.66
C TYR A 995 6.54 -31.95 22.95
N LEU A 996 6.34 -30.70 23.41
CA LEU A 996 5.48 -30.37 24.57
C LEU A 996 4.00 -30.50 24.19
N ALA A 997 3.21 -31.14 25.05
CA ALA A 997 1.76 -31.28 24.87
C ALA A 997 1.01 -29.97 25.21
N LEU A 998 -0.12 -29.73 24.53
CA LEU A 998 -0.93 -28.50 24.64
C LEU A 998 -1.36 -28.18 26.09
N GLU A 999 -1.51 -29.19 26.94
CA GLU A 999 -1.88 -29.02 28.36
C GLU A 999 -0.74 -28.43 29.21
N GLU A 1000 0.52 -28.69 28.88
CA GLU A 1000 1.68 -28.12 29.57
C GLU A 1000 1.89 -26.65 29.18
N VAL A 1001 1.61 -26.29 27.92
CA VAL A 1001 1.61 -24.90 27.45
C VAL A 1001 0.54 -24.06 28.17
N ILE A 1002 -0.63 -24.64 28.43
CA ILE A 1002 -1.73 -23.99 29.17
C ILE A 1002 -1.37 -23.80 30.65
N GLN A 1003 -0.66 -24.75 31.27
CA GLN A 1003 -0.19 -24.58 32.66
C GLN A 1003 0.89 -23.51 32.78
N ILE A 1004 1.82 -23.42 31.82
CA ILE A 1004 2.85 -22.38 31.79
C ILE A 1004 2.22 -20.99 31.58
N SER A 1005 1.21 -20.87 30.71
CA SER A 1005 0.45 -19.63 30.52
C SER A 1005 -0.24 -19.16 31.81
N ARG A 1006 -0.83 -20.09 32.59
CA ARG A 1006 -1.49 -19.75 33.87
C ARG A 1006 -0.51 -19.38 34.98
N ALA A 1007 0.70 -19.95 34.97
CA ALA A 1007 1.76 -19.57 35.91
C ALA A 1007 2.33 -18.16 35.65
N ILE A 1008 2.31 -17.70 34.40
CA ILE A 1008 2.77 -16.36 34.01
C ILE A 1008 1.74 -15.26 34.35
N ASP A 1009 0.43 -15.57 34.33
CA ASP A 1009 -0.61 -14.62 34.73
C ASP A 1009 -0.70 -14.41 36.25
N GLY A 1010 -0.25 -15.38 37.05
CA GLY A 1010 -0.19 -15.27 38.52
C GLY A 1010 0.86 -14.30 39.06
N SER A 1011 1.89 -13.95 38.28
CA SER A 1011 2.99 -13.07 38.74
C SER A 1011 2.77 -11.58 38.45
N LYS A 1012 1.65 -11.19 37.83
CA LYS A 1012 1.33 -9.80 37.48
C LYS A 1012 0.50 -9.05 38.53
N SER A 1013 0.16 -9.67 39.67
CA SER A 1013 -0.79 -9.09 40.64
C SER A 1013 -0.17 -8.50 41.93
N TRP A 1014 1.15 -8.34 42.04
CA TRP A 1014 1.77 -7.91 43.32
C TRP A 1014 2.68 -6.66 43.27
N THR A 1015 2.60 -5.85 42.21
CA THR A 1015 3.47 -4.65 42.06
C THR A 1015 2.73 -3.34 41.77
N PHE A 1016 1.40 -3.30 41.84
CA PHE A 1016 0.61 -2.10 41.51
C PHE A 1016 -0.45 -1.70 42.58
N GLU A 1017 -0.15 -1.87 43.87
CA GLU A 1017 -1.08 -1.45 44.94
C GLU A 1017 -0.56 -0.44 45.97
N ASN A 1018 0.65 0.13 45.80
CA ASN A 1018 1.21 1.07 46.79
C ASN A 1018 1.35 2.54 46.36
N TYR A 1019 0.72 2.98 45.27
CA TYR A 1019 0.75 4.40 44.84
C TYR A 1019 -0.62 5.09 44.80
N ARG A 1020 -1.50 4.80 45.77
CA ARG A 1020 -2.83 5.44 45.85
C ARG A 1020 -3.24 6.03 47.20
N LYS A 1021 -2.29 6.39 48.06
CA LYS A 1021 -2.61 7.18 49.27
C LYS A 1021 -1.52 8.19 49.56
N GLN A 1022 -1.71 9.43 49.11
CA GLN A 1022 -1.38 10.65 49.87
C GLN A 1022 -1.88 11.91 49.13
N LYS A 1023 -2.94 12.49 49.68
CA LYS A 1023 -3.18 13.94 49.83
C LYS A 1023 -3.32 14.18 51.36
N PRO A 1024 -3.17 15.39 51.94
CA PRO A 1024 -3.29 16.72 51.34
C PRO A 1024 -2.23 17.78 51.78
N GLU A 1025 -1.97 18.80 50.96
CA GLU A 1025 -2.45 20.21 51.05
C GLU A 1025 -2.25 20.89 49.69
#